data_AF-A0A7C3WY33-F1
#
_entry.id   AF-A0A7C3WY33-F1
#
_cell.length_a   1.000
_cell.length_b   1.000
_cell.length_c   1.000
_cell.angle_alpha   90.00
_cell.angle_beta   90.00
_cell.angle_gamma   90.00
#
_symmetry.space_group_name_H-M   'P 1'
#
loop_
_entity.id
_entity.type
_entity.pdbx_description
1 polymer ?
#
loop_
_entity_poly.entity_id
_entity_poly.type
_entity_poly.pdbx_seq_one_letter_code
_entity_poly.pdbx_strand_id
1 'polypeptide(L)'
;ELLIERFKIGFGRIRRIVQDKMSTLPPENILPSYLINFKPLVSTINEFFSLSQLSQFGDQKNPLSELEHKRRLSALGPGGLNRERAGYEVRDVHPSHYGRICPIETPEGHNIGLINYLSTFSRLNKFGFLETAYAKVKNGKVTNEIVWLNALEEEKYKIISATTPRDANGNLKVKMVDARFKGEIITCSSNEVDLIDIAPNQFISVSTSLIPFLQHDDANRALMGSNMQRQAVPLIQPEAPLVGTGEENFVARDSGYLILAEDDGEVLEADALHVKVQYKNGKIANYPLINFRRSNHFTCISQKLRVLPHTKVKKGDVLVDGPSMDNGVLGLGKNLLVAFLPFEGANFEDAIVLSERVVQKDVFTSIHIEEFYCDVRDTKLGPEITTPDIPNVSEEKLRNLDEDGIIRIGTEVKSGDILVGKISPKGEVELTPEEKLLRAIFGEKAREVKDSSLYLSHGKRGRIIGIKIFSRDRGDKLEAGIIKRIVIEIAVLRKIQAGDKLAGRHGNKGVVSEVRAVEDMPYLADGTPVDIVLNPLGVASRMNLGQILETHLGWAAHKLGYRAITPGLDSVSEKEIASELEKAGLPTDGKITLFDGRTGEPFHNKVMVGYIYMMKLDHLVEDKVHMRSIGPYSLITQQPLGGKAQFGGQRFGEMEVWALEGYGARNVLQEMLTIKSDDVLGRAAAYEAIVRGEPIKKPNIPASFNVLVNEIKALGLNIEPIYDSAHAHKDDFKALKISIASLDDILSWSHGEVLKPETINYRTQRPEKDGLFSERIFGPVKDYECACGKYKKIKYKGTICDKCGVEVTRSNVRRERMGHITLATPVAHIWFLKSIPSRLSLILDASPSKLENVIYYVDYIVTDVDEDKKKEVLEQIDKELKIKTKSKKSSKDKADVEDLNTEAERLRQILNALKPGYVLTESEYFDLSRRFGGVFRAGTGAEAVRSILEKLDLKKEIRAVEKKIEESKDPLSETKNLRRLKMLRSMLKNNMRPEWMILTVLPVLPPDLRPMVALDGGRFATSDLNDLYRRVINRNNRLKKLLEIKAPDIIVKNEKRMLQEAVDSLIDNSINNQQLSNRRRPLRSLADMLKGKQGRFRQNLLGKRVDYSGRSVIVVGPKLKVGECGIPKVMALELFRPFVIGELIKRGLAFNVRNANKLIEQGGDEIWAILEEITKSKRVLLNRAPTLHRLSVQAFRPILIEGLAIKIPPLVCTAFNADFDGDQMAVHVPLSDEAQKEADQIMASEKNILKP
;
A
#
# COMPACT_ATOMS: atom_id res chain seq x y z
N GLU A 1 -19.97 -21.73 -5.15
CA GLU A 1 -19.74 -22.14 -3.75
C GLU A 1 -19.57 -20.96 -2.78
N LEU A 2 -18.54 -20.11 -2.94
CA LEU A 2 -18.25 -18.98 -2.03
C LEU A 2 -19.45 -18.09 -1.69
N LEU A 3 -20.24 -17.72 -2.72
CA LEU A 3 -21.44 -16.91 -2.51
C LEU A 3 -22.51 -17.67 -1.71
N ILE A 4 -22.66 -18.98 -1.94
CA ILE A 4 -23.61 -19.85 -1.24
C ILE A 4 -23.31 -19.90 0.26
N GLU A 5 -22.03 -19.96 0.66
CA GLU A 5 -21.66 -19.90 2.08
C GLU A 5 -22.10 -18.59 2.74
N ARG A 6 -21.96 -17.46 2.03
CA ARG A 6 -22.42 -16.16 2.51
C ARG A 6 -23.94 -16.09 2.59
N PHE A 7 -24.65 -16.69 1.63
CA PHE A 7 -26.10 -16.90 1.72
C PHE A 7 -26.46 -17.71 2.97
N LYS A 8 -25.79 -18.82 3.25
CA LYS A 8 -26.04 -19.64 4.46
C LYS A 8 -25.88 -18.82 5.75
N ILE A 9 -24.83 -18.01 5.86
CA ILE A 9 -24.63 -17.10 7.00
C ILE A 9 -25.75 -16.06 7.08
N GLY A 10 -26.13 -15.47 5.95
CA GLY A 10 -27.22 -14.49 5.86
C GLY A 10 -28.57 -15.08 6.30
N PHE A 11 -28.91 -16.27 5.81
CA PHE A 11 -30.11 -17.00 6.23
C PHE A 11 -30.06 -17.40 7.71
N GLY A 12 -28.89 -17.78 8.24
CA GLY A 12 -28.72 -18.04 9.67
C GLY A 12 -29.04 -16.82 10.54
N ARG A 13 -28.66 -15.61 10.09
CA ARG A 13 -29.03 -14.34 10.75
C ARG A 13 -30.54 -14.05 10.64
N ILE A 14 -31.14 -14.27 9.47
CA ILE A 14 -32.60 -14.13 9.28
C ILE A 14 -33.34 -15.07 10.21
N ARG A 15 -32.95 -16.36 10.27
CA ARG A 15 -33.55 -17.37 11.14
C ARG A 15 -33.59 -16.90 12.60
N ARG A 16 -32.47 -16.38 13.10
CA ARG A 16 -32.40 -15.85 14.48
C ARG A 16 -33.38 -14.70 14.72
N ILE A 17 -33.43 -13.73 13.79
CA ILE A 17 -34.36 -12.59 13.91
C ILE A 17 -35.82 -13.04 13.85
N VAL A 18 -36.13 -14.01 12.98
CA VAL A 18 -37.48 -14.58 12.90
C VAL A 18 -37.84 -15.26 14.23
N GLN A 19 -36.94 -16.06 14.80
CA GLN A 19 -37.13 -16.71 16.10
C GLN A 19 -37.34 -15.69 17.24
N ASP A 20 -36.53 -14.63 17.29
CA ASP A 20 -36.66 -13.55 18.29
C ASP A 20 -37.97 -12.77 18.12
N LYS A 21 -38.46 -12.59 16.89
CA LYS A 21 -39.74 -11.92 16.63
C LYS A 21 -40.95 -12.80 16.96
N MET A 22 -40.85 -14.11 16.71
CA MET A 22 -41.90 -15.07 17.06
C MET A 22 -42.11 -15.16 18.58
N SER A 23 -41.06 -14.94 19.39
CA SER A 23 -41.19 -14.94 20.85
C SER A 23 -41.72 -13.62 21.44
N THR A 24 -41.68 -12.54 20.66
CA THR A 24 -42.08 -11.20 21.13
C THR A 24 -43.44 -10.72 20.61
N LEU A 25 -43.88 -11.20 19.44
CA LEU A 25 -45.15 -10.81 18.83
C LEU A 25 -46.30 -11.73 19.27
N PRO A 26 -47.52 -11.20 19.54
CA PRO A 26 -48.68 -12.02 19.90
C PRO A 26 -49.16 -12.87 18.71
N PRO A 27 -49.58 -14.13 18.92
CA PRO A 27 -49.82 -15.11 17.86
C PRO A 27 -51.03 -14.81 16.97
N GLU A 28 -51.99 -14.01 17.44
CA GLU A 28 -53.31 -13.86 16.82
C GLU A 28 -53.32 -13.08 15.50
N ASN A 29 -52.22 -12.39 15.13
CA ASN A 29 -52.14 -11.56 13.90
C ASN A 29 -50.74 -11.54 13.22
N ILE A 30 -49.95 -12.61 13.33
CA ILE A 30 -48.59 -12.63 12.74
C ILE A 30 -48.64 -12.90 11.23
N LEU A 31 -48.42 -11.85 10.41
CA LEU A 31 -48.16 -11.99 8.98
C LEU A 31 -46.67 -12.30 8.69
N PRO A 32 -46.35 -13.07 7.63
CA PRO A 32 -44.96 -13.37 7.24
C PRO A 32 -44.09 -12.12 7.01
N SER A 33 -44.69 -11.02 6.54
CA SER A 33 -44.02 -9.73 6.34
C SER A 33 -43.47 -9.13 7.64
N TYR A 34 -44.08 -9.42 8.79
CA TYR A 34 -43.60 -8.95 10.09
C TYR A 34 -42.40 -9.76 10.59
N LEU A 35 -42.30 -11.03 10.21
CA LEU A 35 -41.21 -11.91 10.60
C LEU A 35 -39.96 -11.73 9.72
N ILE A 36 -40.15 -11.65 8.40
CA ILE A 36 -39.04 -11.67 7.44
C ILE A 36 -38.42 -10.27 7.29
N ASN A 37 -37.17 -10.12 7.74
CA ASN A 37 -36.34 -8.97 7.45
C ASN A 37 -35.17 -9.38 6.55
N PHE A 38 -35.16 -8.92 5.29
CA PHE A 38 -34.13 -9.28 4.30
C PHE A 38 -32.84 -8.44 4.40
N LYS A 39 -32.84 -7.34 5.17
CA LYS A 39 -31.67 -6.44 5.30
C LYS A 39 -30.38 -7.16 5.72
N PRO A 40 -30.38 -8.11 6.67
CA PRO A 40 -29.18 -8.85 7.06
C PRO A 40 -28.59 -9.68 5.92
N LEU A 41 -29.43 -10.25 5.06
CA LEU A 41 -28.99 -11.03 3.91
C LEU A 41 -28.34 -10.11 2.87
N VAL A 42 -29.02 -9.04 2.47
CA VAL A 42 -28.48 -8.04 1.53
C VAL A 42 -27.19 -7.43 2.05
N SER A 43 -27.13 -7.09 3.34
CA SER A 43 -25.91 -6.58 3.97
C SER A 43 -24.76 -7.58 3.88
N THR A 44 -25.01 -8.87 4.07
CA THR A 44 -23.96 -9.92 4.03
C THR A 44 -23.46 -10.12 2.59
N ILE A 45 -24.35 -10.04 1.60
CA ILE A 45 -23.99 -10.14 0.18
C ILE A 45 -23.20 -8.91 -0.26
N ASN A 46 -23.67 -7.71 0.09
CA ASN A 46 -22.97 -6.47 -0.21
C ASN A 46 -21.59 -6.43 0.46
N GLU A 47 -21.48 -6.93 1.70
CA GLU A 47 -20.21 -7.09 2.41
C GLU A 47 -19.26 -8.01 1.64
N PHE A 48 -19.75 -9.13 1.10
CA PHE A 48 -18.93 -10.03 0.29
C PHE A 48 -18.40 -9.35 -0.97
N PHE A 49 -19.26 -8.74 -1.80
CA PHE A 49 -18.80 -8.12 -3.05
C PHE A 49 -17.95 -6.86 -2.83
N SER A 50 -18.18 -6.12 -1.74
CA SER A 50 -17.47 -4.85 -1.48
C SER A 50 -16.16 -5.03 -0.72
N LEU A 51 -16.04 -6.04 0.16
CA LEU A 51 -14.91 -6.18 1.08
C LEU A 51 -14.13 -7.50 0.95
N SER A 52 -14.67 -8.51 0.28
CA SER A 52 -13.95 -9.78 0.11
C SER A 52 -12.70 -9.58 -0.72
N GLN A 53 -11.57 -10.13 -0.27
CA GLN A 53 -10.32 -10.16 -1.03
C GLN A 53 -10.43 -10.90 -2.38
N LEU A 54 -11.41 -11.80 -2.50
CA LEU A 54 -11.69 -12.56 -3.72
C LEU A 54 -12.56 -11.78 -4.72
N SER A 55 -13.29 -10.75 -4.26
CA SER A 55 -14.05 -9.84 -5.14
C SER A 55 -13.12 -8.70 -5.55
N GLN A 56 -12.59 -8.78 -6.77
CA GLN A 56 -11.60 -7.83 -7.28
C GLN A 56 -12.14 -7.07 -8.49
N PHE A 57 -11.65 -5.85 -8.69
CA PHE A 57 -11.88 -5.12 -9.92
C PHE A 57 -11.34 -5.93 -11.10
N GLY A 58 -12.12 -6.03 -12.18
CA GLY A 58 -11.71 -6.76 -13.37
C GLY A 58 -10.47 -6.13 -14.01
N ASP A 59 -9.42 -6.92 -14.22
CA ASP A 59 -8.21 -6.53 -14.96
C ASP A 59 -8.52 -6.39 -16.46
N GLN A 60 -8.99 -5.21 -16.85
CA GLN A 60 -9.45 -4.87 -18.20
C GLN A 60 -8.45 -3.97 -18.93
N LYS A 61 -7.16 -4.32 -18.91
CA LYS A 61 -6.17 -3.64 -19.75
C LYS A 61 -6.41 -3.97 -21.21
N ASN A 62 -6.53 -5.26 -21.52
CA ASN A 62 -6.82 -5.81 -22.85
C ASN A 62 -7.69 -7.08 -22.73
N PRO A 63 -8.20 -7.66 -23.85
CA PRO A 63 -9.05 -8.85 -23.79
C PRO A 63 -8.42 -10.07 -23.10
N LEU A 64 -7.12 -10.29 -23.29
CA LEU A 64 -6.39 -11.41 -22.68
C LEU A 64 -6.29 -11.25 -21.16
N SER A 65 -6.01 -10.04 -20.67
CA SER A 65 -5.93 -9.76 -19.23
C SER A 65 -7.25 -10.07 -18.53
N GLU A 66 -8.37 -9.72 -19.16
CA GLU A 66 -9.70 -9.98 -18.62
C GLU A 66 -10.03 -11.48 -18.58
N LEU A 67 -9.68 -12.20 -19.65
CA LEU A 67 -9.91 -13.65 -19.75
C LEU A 67 -9.11 -14.40 -18.67
N GLU A 68 -7.82 -14.11 -18.52
CA GLU A 68 -6.97 -14.78 -17.52
C GLU A 68 -7.35 -14.41 -16.09
N HIS A 69 -7.78 -13.16 -15.85
CA HIS A 69 -8.24 -12.77 -14.52
C HIS A 69 -9.47 -13.57 -14.06
N LYS A 70 -10.37 -13.92 -14.99
CA LYS A 70 -11.52 -14.81 -14.72
C LYS A 70 -11.11 -16.26 -14.44
N ARG A 71 -9.93 -16.69 -14.93
CA ARG A 71 -9.38 -18.06 -14.80
C ARG A 71 -8.34 -18.21 -13.67
N ARG A 72 -8.15 -17.17 -12.86
CA ARG A 72 -7.14 -17.13 -11.81
C ARG A 72 -7.56 -17.88 -10.55
N LEU A 73 -6.63 -18.66 -10.00
CA LEU A 73 -6.72 -19.39 -8.74
C LEU A 73 -5.96 -18.64 -7.64
N SER A 74 -6.52 -18.57 -6.43
CA SER A 74 -5.90 -17.90 -5.28
C SER A 74 -5.95 -18.80 -4.06
N ALA A 75 -4.77 -19.10 -3.48
CA ALA A 75 -4.65 -19.75 -2.18
C ALA A 75 -4.92 -18.78 -1.01
N LEU A 76 -4.97 -17.48 -1.30
CA LEU A 76 -5.30 -16.42 -0.34
C LEU A 76 -6.81 -16.21 -0.23
N GLY A 77 -7.28 -15.83 0.96
CA GLY A 77 -8.67 -15.45 1.21
C GLY A 77 -9.25 -16.13 2.45
N PRO A 78 -10.52 -15.88 2.78
CA PRO A 78 -11.19 -16.53 3.90
C PRO A 78 -11.16 -18.06 3.75
N GLY A 79 -10.63 -18.77 4.76
CA GLY A 79 -10.44 -20.23 4.71
C GLY A 79 -9.16 -20.70 4.00
N GLY A 80 -8.43 -19.79 3.36
CA GLY A 80 -7.13 -20.05 2.73
C GLY A 80 -5.94 -19.68 3.63
N LEU A 81 -4.79 -19.46 2.99
CA LEU A 81 -3.53 -19.15 3.66
C LEU A 81 -3.32 -17.63 3.82
N ASN A 82 -2.64 -17.26 4.90
CA ASN A 82 -2.10 -15.92 5.06
C ASN A 82 -0.72 -15.82 4.39
N ARG A 83 -0.46 -14.72 3.70
CA ARG A 83 0.81 -14.48 2.97
C ARG A 83 2.06 -14.72 3.82
N GLU A 84 2.04 -14.27 5.08
CA GLU A 84 3.17 -14.36 6.01
C GLU A 84 3.40 -15.77 6.58
N ARG A 85 2.39 -16.64 6.49
CA ARG A 85 2.42 -18.01 7.03
C ARG A 85 2.57 -19.08 5.95
N ALA A 86 2.49 -18.70 4.68
CA ALA A 86 2.60 -19.63 3.56
C ALA A 86 4.07 -20.06 3.38
N GLY A 87 4.35 -21.33 3.65
CA GLY A 87 5.67 -21.94 3.46
C GLY A 87 6.04 -22.12 1.98
N TYR A 88 7.26 -22.59 1.73
CA TYR A 88 7.79 -22.81 0.38
C TYR A 88 7.06 -23.93 -0.37
N GLU A 89 6.71 -25.02 0.31
CA GLU A 89 6.05 -26.19 -0.30
C GLU A 89 4.73 -25.84 -1.02
N VAL A 90 3.95 -24.91 -0.47
CA VAL A 90 2.67 -24.50 -1.08
C VAL A 90 2.87 -23.63 -2.32
N ARG A 91 4.04 -23.00 -2.45
CA ARG A 91 4.36 -22.12 -3.58
C ARG A 91 5.00 -22.87 -4.74
N ASP A 92 5.46 -24.09 -4.50
CA ASP A 92 6.18 -24.88 -5.48
C ASP A 92 5.24 -25.53 -6.50
N VAL A 93 5.80 -25.93 -7.65
CA VAL A 93 5.07 -26.61 -8.71
C VAL A 93 5.01 -28.10 -8.39
N HIS A 94 3.82 -28.59 -8.06
CA HIS A 94 3.58 -30.01 -7.80
C HIS A 94 3.34 -30.78 -9.11
N PRO A 95 3.79 -32.05 -9.26
CA PRO A 95 3.55 -32.85 -10.48
C PRO A 95 2.08 -32.97 -10.89
N SER A 96 1.17 -33.02 -9.90
CA SER A 96 -0.28 -33.07 -10.15
C SER A 96 -0.85 -31.80 -10.80
N HIS A 97 -0.10 -30.69 -10.84
CA HIS A 97 -0.51 -29.48 -11.54
C HIS A 97 -0.62 -29.68 -13.04
N TYR A 98 0.03 -30.69 -13.61
CA TYR A 98 0.00 -30.92 -15.06
C TYR A 98 -1.42 -31.01 -15.62
N GLY A 99 -1.70 -30.21 -16.66
CA GLY A 99 -3.02 -30.12 -17.30
C GLY A 99 -4.10 -29.41 -16.46
N ARG A 100 -3.79 -28.99 -15.24
CA ARG A 100 -4.74 -28.39 -14.28
C ARG A 100 -4.39 -26.95 -13.94
N ILE A 101 -3.15 -26.73 -13.51
CA ILE A 101 -2.62 -25.43 -13.10
C ILE A 101 -1.36 -25.17 -13.91
N CYS A 102 -1.26 -23.99 -14.51
CA CYS A 102 -0.08 -23.62 -15.28
C CYS A 102 1.16 -23.56 -14.37
N PRO A 103 2.26 -24.22 -14.74
CA PRO A 103 3.50 -24.18 -13.96
C PRO A 103 4.35 -22.92 -14.23
N ILE A 104 4.04 -22.16 -15.27
CA ILE A 104 4.80 -20.98 -15.71
C ILE A 104 4.13 -19.70 -15.23
N GLU A 105 2.82 -19.56 -15.41
CA GLU A 105 2.15 -18.30 -15.12
C GLU A 105 1.90 -18.12 -13.61
N THR A 106 2.70 -17.26 -12.99
CA THR A 106 2.49 -16.77 -11.63
C THR A 106 3.09 -15.36 -11.47
N PRO A 107 2.62 -14.52 -10.52
CA PRO A 107 3.25 -13.23 -10.28
C PRO A 107 4.66 -13.36 -9.67
N GLU A 108 5.64 -12.60 -10.17
CA GLU A 108 7.04 -12.62 -9.71
C GLU A 108 7.26 -12.09 -8.27
N GLY A 109 6.27 -11.36 -7.73
CA GLY A 109 6.39 -10.71 -6.43
C GLY A 109 6.10 -11.64 -5.24
N HIS A 110 5.77 -11.04 -4.09
CA HIS A 110 5.46 -11.75 -2.83
C HIS A 110 4.33 -12.80 -2.93
N ASN A 111 3.50 -12.74 -3.98
CA ASN A 111 2.40 -13.68 -4.22
C ASN A 111 2.77 -14.87 -5.11
N ILE A 112 4.05 -15.02 -5.47
CA ILE A 112 4.54 -16.14 -6.28
C ILE A 112 4.07 -17.49 -5.72
N GLY A 113 3.51 -18.33 -6.58
CA GLY A 113 2.95 -19.66 -6.25
C GLY A 113 1.63 -19.65 -5.46
N LEU A 114 1.22 -18.51 -4.87
CA LEU A 114 -0.06 -18.38 -4.15
C LEU A 114 -1.20 -17.93 -5.07
N ILE A 115 -0.84 -17.34 -6.21
CA ILE A 115 -1.75 -16.96 -7.27
C ILE A 115 -1.28 -17.69 -8.52
N ASN A 116 -2.13 -18.58 -9.03
CA ASN A 116 -1.85 -19.41 -10.20
C ASN A 116 -3.00 -19.30 -11.21
N TYR A 117 -2.84 -19.87 -12.39
CA TYR A 117 -3.83 -19.80 -13.47
C TYR A 117 -4.18 -21.20 -13.95
N LEU A 118 -5.43 -21.39 -14.38
CA LEU A 118 -5.88 -22.65 -14.94
C LEU A 118 -5.16 -22.95 -16.26
N SER A 119 -4.73 -24.19 -16.43
CA SER A 119 -4.25 -24.67 -17.73
C SER A 119 -5.36 -24.66 -18.78
N THR A 120 -5.01 -24.64 -20.07
CA THR A 120 -5.95 -24.47 -21.19
C THR A 120 -7.09 -25.48 -21.17
N PHE A 121 -6.79 -26.77 -20.99
CA PHE A 121 -7.79 -27.85 -21.01
C PHE A 121 -8.19 -28.32 -19.60
N SER A 122 -8.11 -27.44 -18.60
CA SER A 122 -8.58 -27.76 -17.25
C SER A 122 -10.08 -27.48 -17.10
N ARG A 123 -10.77 -28.34 -16.33
CA ARG A 123 -12.16 -28.11 -15.89
C ARG A 123 -12.36 -28.47 -14.42
N LEU A 124 -13.40 -27.90 -13.83
CA LEU A 124 -13.87 -28.28 -12.50
C LEU A 124 -14.95 -29.35 -12.59
N ASN A 125 -14.84 -30.39 -11.76
CA ASN A 125 -15.90 -31.39 -11.62
C ASN A 125 -16.94 -30.99 -10.56
N LYS A 126 -17.95 -31.83 -10.37
CA LYS A 126 -19.07 -31.56 -9.44
C LYS A 126 -18.63 -31.40 -7.96
N PHE A 127 -17.47 -31.94 -7.60
CA PHE A 127 -16.92 -31.88 -6.24
C PHE A 127 -15.91 -30.74 -6.05
N GLY A 128 -15.56 -30.01 -7.12
CA GLY A 128 -14.58 -28.93 -7.07
C GLY A 128 -13.13 -29.36 -7.32
N PHE A 129 -12.88 -30.61 -7.73
CA PHE A 129 -11.54 -31.04 -8.15
C PHE A 129 -11.27 -30.63 -9.61
N LEU A 130 -10.01 -30.30 -9.88
CA LEU A 130 -9.54 -30.02 -11.23
C LEU A 130 -9.28 -31.33 -11.98
N GLU A 131 -9.90 -31.43 -13.15
CA GLU A 131 -9.71 -32.51 -14.10
C GLU A 131 -8.98 -32.00 -15.33
N THR A 132 -8.23 -32.90 -15.95
CA THR A 132 -7.56 -32.70 -17.23
C THR A 132 -7.94 -33.85 -18.16
N ALA A 133 -7.93 -33.57 -19.46
CA ALA A 133 -8.41 -34.49 -20.48
C ALA A 133 -7.27 -35.31 -21.10
N TYR A 134 -7.49 -36.59 -21.38
CA TYR A 134 -6.54 -37.51 -22.00
C TYR A 134 -7.25 -38.38 -23.03
N ALA A 135 -6.54 -38.79 -24.09
CA ALA A 135 -7.06 -39.75 -25.07
C ALA A 135 -6.62 -41.18 -24.71
N LYS A 136 -7.51 -42.16 -24.85
CA LYS A 136 -7.18 -43.57 -24.56
C LYS A 136 -6.28 -44.18 -25.62
N VAL A 137 -5.30 -44.97 -25.18
CA VAL A 137 -4.44 -45.79 -26.03
C VAL A 137 -4.78 -47.25 -25.79
N LYS A 138 -4.99 -48.02 -26.87
CA LYS A 138 -5.25 -49.46 -26.83
C LYS A 138 -4.27 -50.17 -27.74
N ASN A 139 -3.44 -51.06 -27.17
CA ASN A 139 -2.44 -51.85 -27.90
C ASN A 139 -1.54 -50.99 -28.82
N GLY A 140 -1.02 -49.87 -28.30
CA GLY A 140 -0.17 -48.96 -29.06
C GLY A 140 -0.88 -48.08 -30.10
N LYS A 141 -2.23 -48.10 -30.13
CA LYS A 141 -3.06 -47.26 -30.99
C LYS A 141 -3.85 -46.22 -30.20
N VAL A 142 -3.66 -44.95 -30.54
CA VAL A 142 -4.43 -43.83 -29.97
C VAL A 142 -5.87 -43.88 -30.50
N THR A 143 -6.84 -43.72 -29.60
CA THR A 143 -8.27 -43.70 -29.93
C THR A 143 -8.86 -42.30 -29.76
N ASN A 144 -10.02 -42.05 -30.36
CA ASN A 144 -10.74 -40.77 -30.22
C ASN A 144 -11.53 -40.67 -28.89
N GLU A 145 -11.43 -41.67 -28.02
CA GLU A 145 -12.13 -41.68 -26.74
C GLU A 145 -11.38 -40.81 -25.71
N ILE A 146 -11.99 -39.71 -25.30
CA ILE A 146 -11.43 -38.76 -24.32
C ILE A 146 -11.96 -39.08 -22.92
N VAL A 147 -11.05 -39.21 -21.95
CA VAL A 147 -11.35 -39.33 -20.53
C VAL A 147 -10.85 -38.11 -19.77
N TRP A 148 -11.58 -37.74 -18.73
CA TRP A 148 -11.21 -36.63 -17.84
C TRP A 148 -10.85 -37.20 -16.49
N LEU A 149 -9.64 -36.93 -16.02
CA LEU A 149 -9.11 -37.54 -14.81
C LEU A 149 -8.71 -36.47 -13.79
N ASN A 150 -9.08 -36.70 -12.54
CA ASN A 150 -8.52 -35.95 -11.41
C ASN A 150 -7.09 -36.44 -11.09
N ALA A 151 -6.39 -35.74 -10.18
CA ALA A 151 -4.99 -36.05 -9.86
C ALA A 151 -4.78 -37.47 -9.33
N LEU A 152 -5.70 -37.99 -8.51
CA LEU A 152 -5.58 -39.33 -7.91
C LEU A 152 -5.90 -40.45 -8.91
N GLU A 153 -6.79 -40.18 -9.86
CA GLU A 153 -7.13 -41.12 -10.94
C GLU A 153 -6.00 -41.22 -11.96
N GLU A 154 -5.31 -40.10 -12.23
CA GLU A 154 -4.18 -40.03 -13.16
C GLU A 154 -3.03 -40.97 -12.76
N GLU A 155 -2.73 -41.08 -11.47
CA GLU A 155 -1.61 -41.89 -10.95
C GLU A 155 -1.70 -43.39 -11.28
N LYS A 156 -2.88 -43.88 -11.69
CA LYS A 156 -3.11 -45.29 -12.03
C LYS A 156 -2.67 -45.67 -13.43
N TYR A 157 -2.42 -44.69 -14.30
CA TYR A 157 -2.21 -44.90 -15.73
C TYR A 157 -0.81 -44.45 -16.16
N LYS A 158 -0.26 -45.12 -17.17
CA LYS A 158 0.98 -44.69 -17.86
C LYS A 158 0.61 -43.74 -18.99
N ILE A 159 1.05 -42.48 -18.89
CA ILE A 159 0.64 -41.40 -19.80
C ILE A 159 1.82 -40.86 -20.59
N ILE A 160 1.73 -40.86 -21.92
CA ILE A 160 2.76 -40.32 -22.83
C ILE A 160 2.42 -38.90 -23.32
N SER A 161 3.45 -38.17 -23.75
CA SER A 161 3.31 -36.81 -24.31
C SER A 161 2.55 -36.80 -25.65
N ALA A 162 1.82 -35.72 -25.91
CA ALA A 162 1.14 -35.44 -27.18
C ALA A 162 2.12 -35.36 -28.38
N THR A 163 3.39 -35.02 -28.14
CA THR A 163 4.44 -34.91 -29.16
C THR A 163 5.01 -36.25 -29.63
N THR A 164 4.59 -37.36 -29.02
CA THR A 164 5.08 -38.69 -29.38
C THR A 164 4.73 -39.03 -30.85
N PRO A 165 5.71 -39.40 -31.70
CA PRO A 165 5.47 -39.65 -33.12
C PRO A 165 4.45 -40.77 -33.37
N ARG A 166 3.41 -40.46 -34.14
CA ARG A 166 2.34 -41.38 -34.55
C ARG A 166 2.14 -41.41 -36.07
N ASP A 167 1.58 -42.49 -36.58
CA ASP A 167 1.12 -42.56 -37.97
C ASP A 167 -0.29 -41.94 -38.15
N ALA A 168 -0.76 -41.82 -39.40
CA ALA A 168 -2.08 -41.28 -39.70
C ALA A 168 -3.24 -42.15 -39.16
N ASN A 169 -2.98 -43.41 -38.84
CA ASN A 169 -3.94 -44.35 -38.27
C ASN A 169 -3.94 -44.34 -36.73
N GLY A 170 -3.08 -43.53 -36.10
CA GLY A 170 -2.94 -43.39 -34.65
C GLY A 170 -1.99 -44.40 -33.98
N ASN A 171 -1.24 -45.19 -34.73
CA ASN A 171 -0.26 -46.12 -34.15
C ASN A 171 1.03 -45.38 -33.78
N LEU A 172 1.58 -45.70 -32.61
CA LEU A 172 2.85 -45.16 -32.14
C LEU A 172 4.03 -45.73 -32.95
N LYS A 173 4.89 -44.86 -33.48
CA LYS A 173 6.04 -45.28 -34.32
C LYS A 173 7.20 -45.85 -33.52
N VAL A 174 7.32 -45.47 -32.25
CA VAL A 174 8.43 -45.84 -31.38
C VAL A 174 8.06 -47.10 -30.58
N LYS A 175 9.01 -48.00 -30.32
CA LYS A 175 8.77 -49.22 -29.53
C LYS A 175 8.86 -49.00 -28.02
N MET A 176 9.79 -48.14 -27.59
CA MET A 176 9.99 -47.74 -26.19
C MET A 176 9.72 -46.23 -26.11
N VAL A 177 8.91 -45.82 -25.16
CA VAL A 177 8.47 -44.43 -24.99
C VAL A 177 8.56 -44.02 -23.53
N ASP A 178 8.88 -42.75 -23.31
CA ASP A 178 8.86 -42.17 -21.97
C ASP A 178 7.42 -41.82 -21.59
N ALA A 179 6.94 -42.44 -20.52
CA ALA A 179 5.63 -42.27 -19.96
C ALA A 179 5.74 -41.76 -18.53
N ARG A 180 4.78 -40.93 -18.13
CA ARG A 180 4.63 -40.50 -16.75
C ARG A 180 3.79 -41.52 -16.00
N PHE A 181 4.28 -41.95 -14.85
CA PHE A 181 3.59 -42.86 -13.96
C PHE A 181 3.86 -42.45 -12.51
N LYS A 182 2.80 -42.20 -11.75
CA LYS A 182 2.89 -41.74 -10.33
C LYS A 182 3.79 -40.51 -10.11
N GLY A 183 3.80 -39.59 -11.08
CA GLY A 183 4.61 -38.36 -11.01
C GLY A 183 6.07 -38.52 -11.43
N GLU A 184 6.53 -39.74 -11.73
CA GLU A 184 7.89 -40.00 -12.23
C GLU A 184 7.88 -40.31 -13.74
N ILE A 185 9.01 -40.06 -14.41
CA ILE A 185 9.21 -40.40 -15.82
C ILE A 185 9.83 -41.81 -15.88
N ILE A 186 9.14 -42.73 -16.54
CA ILE A 186 9.60 -44.11 -16.77
C ILE A 186 9.62 -44.41 -18.27
N THR A 187 10.54 -45.25 -18.72
CA THR A 187 10.52 -45.75 -20.10
C THR A 187 9.77 -47.08 -20.14
N CYS A 188 8.71 -47.18 -20.95
CA CYS A 188 7.93 -48.40 -21.11
C CYS A 188 7.73 -48.77 -22.59
N SER A 189 7.24 -49.99 -22.84
CA SER A 189 6.85 -50.41 -24.19
C SER A 189 5.58 -49.67 -24.62
N SER A 190 5.49 -49.30 -25.90
CA SER A 190 4.31 -48.62 -26.47
C SER A 190 2.99 -49.38 -26.31
N ASN A 191 3.06 -50.70 -26.07
CA ASN A 191 1.88 -51.53 -25.79
C ASN A 191 1.38 -51.39 -24.35
N GLU A 192 2.21 -50.92 -23.43
CA GLU A 192 1.88 -50.71 -22.02
C GLU A 192 1.34 -49.29 -21.75
N VAL A 193 1.25 -48.45 -22.77
CA VAL A 193 0.73 -47.09 -22.66
C VAL A 193 -0.78 -47.14 -22.56
N ASP A 194 -1.33 -46.49 -21.53
CA ASP A 194 -2.76 -46.42 -21.30
C ASP A 194 -3.39 -45.17 -21.93
N LEU A 195 -2.70 -44.04 -21.83
CA LEU A 195 -3.23 -42.72 -22.18
C LEU A 195 -2.18 -41.85 -22.88
N ILE A 196 -2.65 -40.86 -23.64
CA ILE A 196 -1.84 -39.80 -24.25
C ILE A 196 -2.46 -38.43 -24.00
N ASP A 197 -1.63 -37.42 -23.82
CA ASP A 197 -2.05 -36.01 -23.75
C ASP A 197 -2.78 -35.60 -25.06
N ILE A 198 -3.75 -34.68 -24.95
CA ILE A 198 -4.55 -34.22 -26.10
C ILE A 198 -3.77 -33.23 -26.97
N ALA A 199 -3.05 -32.32 -26.32
CA ALA A 199 -2.33 -31.25 -27.00
C ALA A 199 -1.01 -30.92 -26.28
N PRO A 200 0.04 -30.50 -26.99
CA PRO A 200 1.30 -30.11 -26.37
C PRO A 200 1.15 -28.95 -25.36
N ASN A 201 0.26 -28.00 -25.65
CA ASN A 201 -0.01 -26.84 -24.77
C ASN A 201 -1.01 -27.13 -23.64
N GLN A 202 -1.36 -28.40 -23.41
CA GLN A 202 -2.41 -28.78 -22.47
C GLN A 202 -2.14 -28.34 -21.02
N PHE A 203 -0.88 -28.33 -20.61
CA PHE A 203 -0.49 -28.04 -19.22
C PHE A 203 -0.19 -26.57 -18.94
N ILE A 204 -0.09 -25.73 -19.97
CA ILE A 204 0.17 -24.29 -19.83
C ILE A 204 -1.13 -23.47 -19.85
N SER A 205 -1.06 -22.20 -19.42
CA SER A 205 -2.21 -21.28 -19.47
C SER A 205 -2.41 -20.72 -20.89
N VAL A 206 -3.50 -19.98 -21.07
CA VAL A 206 -3.84 -19.36 -22.35
C VAL A 206 -2.86 -18.24 -22.69
N SER A 207 -2.39 -17.48 -21.69
CA SER A 207 -1.36 -16.45 -21.93
C SER A 207 0.00 -17.04 -22.32
N THR A 208 0.39 -18.15 -21.70
CA THR A 208 1.66 -18.84 -22.02
C THR A 208 1.60 -19.53 -23.38
N SER A 209 0.44 -20.06 -23.80
CA SER A 209 0.27 -20.70 -25.10
C SER A 209 0.32 -19.75 -26.30
N LEU A 210 0.28 -18.43 -26.08
CA LEU A 210 0.45 -17.38 -27.09
C LEU A 210 1.92 -17.08 -27.42
N ILE A 211 2.87 -17.69 -26.71
CA ILE A 211 4.31 -17.52 -26.96
C ILE A 211 4.75 -18.54 -28.04
N PRO A 212 5.15 -18.10 -29.24
CA PRO A 212 5.70 -19.00 -30.26
C PRO A 212 7.06 -19.52 -29.80
N PHE A 213 7.51 -20.68 -30.29
CA PHE A 213 8.84 -21.23 -29.95
C PHE A 213 9.12 -21.34 -28.43
N LEU A 214 8.08 -21.48 -27.60
CA LEU A 214 8.19 -21.55 -26.14
C LEU A 214 9.20 -22.60 -25.65
N GLN A 215 9.34 -23.72 -26.38
CA GLN A 215 10.34 -24.76 -26.09
C GLN A 215 11.80 -24.29 -26.15
N HIS A 216 12.08 -23.11 -26.74
CA HIS A 216 13.40 -22.49 -26.86
C HIS A 216 13.62 -21.34 -25.87
N ASP A 217 12.69 -21.12 -24.94
CA ASP A 217 12.76 -20.08 -23.92
C ASP A 217 12.88 -20.68 -22.51
N ASP A 218 13.74 -20.07 -21.69
CA ASP A 218 13.77 -20.37 -20.25
C ASP A 218 12.42 -20.07 -19.58
N ALA A 219 12.02 -20.93 -18.63
CA ALA A 219 10.72 -20.83 -17.96
C ALA A 219 10.52 -19.49 -17.23
N ASN A 220 11.58 -18.90 -16.65
CA ASN A 220 11.48 -17.59 -15.99
C ASN A 220 11.18 -16.47 -17.00
N ARG A 221 11.69 -16.58 -18.23
CA ARG A 221 11.42 -15.62 -19.30
C ARG A 221 10.05 -15.82 -19.92
N ALA A 222 9.62 -17.07 -20.08
CA ALA A 222 8.25 -17.38 -20.47
C ALA A 222 7.22 -16.85 -19.46
N LEU A 223 7.51 -16.94 -18.16
CA LEU A 223 6.68 -16.37 -17.08
C LEU A 223 6.54 -14.86 -17.26
N MET A 224 7.67 -14.16 -17.49
CA MET A 224 7.67 -12.72 -17.76
C MET A 224 6.86 -12.39 -19.01
N GLY A 225 7.06 -13.11 -20.12
CA GLY A 225 6.33 -12.94 -21.37
C GLY A 225 4.81 -13.10 -21.21
N SER A 226 4.39 -14.14 -20.50
CA SER A 226 2.98 -14.42 -20.17
C SER A 226 2.35 -13.27 -19.37
N ASN A 227 3.07 -12.77 -18.34
CA ASN A 227 2.63 -11.64 -17.52
C ASN A 227 2.60 -10.31 -18.29
N MET A 228 3.53 -10.08 -19.21
CA MET A 228 3.64 -8.83 -19.98
C MET A 228 2.56 -8.71 -21.04
N GLN A 229 2.14 -9.81 -21.68
CA GLN A 229 1.01 -9.78 -22.63
C GLN A 229 -0.27 -9.25 -21.97
N ARG A 230 -0.52 -9.56 -20.69
CA ARG A 230 -1.65 -9.01 -19.92
C ARG A 230 -1.50 -7.54 -19.57
N GLN A 231 -0.29 -6.99 -19.68
CA GLN A 231 -0.02 -5.57 -19.45
C GLN A 231 -0.03 -4.75 -20.74
N ALA A 232 -0.21 -5.37 -21.90
CA ALA A 232 -0.24 -4.68 -23.18
C ALA A 232 -1.42 -3.71 -23.26
N VAL A 233 -1.17 -2.50 -23.77
CA VAL A 233 -2.19 -1.46 -23.95
C VAL A 233 -2.85 -1.60 -25.33
N PRO A 234 -4.18 -1.50 -25.43
CA PRO A 234 -4.87 -1.46 -26.72
C PRO A 234 -4.40 -0.28 -27.58
N LEU A 235 -3.85 -0.59 -28.75
CA LEU A 235 -3.40 0.38 -29.73
C LEU A 235 -4.56 0.86 -30.59
N ILE A 236 -4.45 2.06 -31.14
CA ILE A 236 -5.44 2.60 -32.08
C ILE A 236 -5.52 1.71 -33.32
N GLN A 237 -4.38 1.20 -33.80
CA GLN A 237 -4.31 0.29 -34.94
C GLN A 237 -3.71 -1.04 -34.49
N PRO A 238 -4.51 -1.98 -33.96
CA PRO A 238 -4.02 -3.31 -33.64
C PRO A 238 -3.56 -4.04 -34.91
N GLU A 239 -2.63 -4.98 -34.76
CA GLU A 239 -2.10 -5.80 -35.85
C GLU A 239 -1.84 -7.21 -35.34
N ALA A 240 -2.25 -8.21 -36.12
CA ALA A 240 -1.97 -9.61 -35.79
C ALA A 240 -0.47 -9.90 -35.90
N PRO A 241 0.10 -10.76 -35.03
CA PRO A 241 1.48 -11.17 -35.16
C PRO A 241 1.69 -11.96 -36.47
N LEU A 242 2.78 -11.68 -37.20
CA LEU A 242 3.16 -12.45 -38.40
C LEU A 242 3.46 -13.91 -38.07
N VAL A 243 3.99 -14.17 -36.87
CA VAL A 243 4.24 -15.50 -36.33
C VAL A 243 3.32 -15.70 -35.12
N GLY A 244 2.22 -16.41 -35.29
CA GLY A 244 1.26 -16.72 -34.21
C GLY A 244 1.37 -18.16 -33.74
N THR A 245 0.63 -18.52 -32.68
CA THR A 245 0.50 -19.91 -32.22
C THR A 245 -0.82 -20.57 -32.63
N GLY A 246 -1.79 -19.76 -33.06
CA GLY A 246 -3.15 -20.18 -33.41
C GLY A 246 -4.15 -19.96 -32.25
N GLU A 247 -3.65 -19.82 -31.03
CA GLU A 247 -4.45 -19.54 -29.83
C GLU A 247 -5.08 -18.14 -29.86
N GLU A 248 -4.51 -17.21 -30.62
CA GLU A 248 -4.98 -15.83 -30.77
C GLU A 248 -6.45 -15.76 -31.21
N ASN A 249 -6.88 -16.69 -32.08
CA ASN A 249 -8.25 -16.75 -32.59
C ASN A 249 -9.25 -17.15 -31.50
N PHE A 250 -8.86 -18.12 -30.65
CA PHE A 250 -9.70 -18.59 -29.55
C PHE A 250 -9.83 -17.51 -28.47
N VAL A 251 -8.73 -16.84 -28.13
CA VAL A 251 -8.77 -15.71 -27.18
C VAL A 251 -9.66 -14.59 -27.69
N ALA A 252 -9.56 -14.21 -28.97
CA ALA A 252 -10.38 -13.16 -29.54
C ALA A 252 -11.89 -13.51 -29.45
N ARG A 253 -12.25 -14.75 -29.82
CA ARG A 253 -13.63 -15.25 -29.74
C ARG A 253 -14.14 -15.34 -28.30
N ASP A 254 -13.39 -15.97 -27.40
CA ASP A 254 -13.83 -16.28 -26.03
C ASP A 254 -13.79 -15.05 -25.11
N SER A 255 -13.12 -13.97 -25.53
CA SER A 255 -13.16 -12.69 -24.82
C SER A 255 -14.56 -12.06 -24.79
N GLY A 256 -15.42 -12.38 -25.76
CA GLY A 256 -16.77 -11.82 -25.90
C GLY A 256 -16.85 -10.43 -26.54
N TYR A 257 -15.74 -9.87 -27.03
CA TYR A 257 -15.74 -8.59 -27.76
C TYR A 257 -15.92 -8.74 -29.28
N LEU A 258 -15.63 -9.93 -29.82
CA LEU A 258 -15.74 -10.24 -31.25
C LEU A 258 -17.20 -10.55 -31.62
N ILE A 259 -17.71 -9.97 -32.70
CA ILE A 259 -19.05 -10.30 -33.23
C ILE A 259 -18.88 -11.06 -34.54
N LEU A 260 -19.35 -12.32 -34.53
CA LEU A 260 -19.34 -13.23 -35.68
C LEU A 260 -20.74 -13.33 -36.26
N ALA A 261 -20.83 -13.58 -37.57
CA ALA A 261 -22.10 -13.88 -38.23
C ALA A 261 -22.67 -15.22 -37.72
N GLU A 262 -23.92 -15.20 -37.25
CA GLU A 262 -24.61 -16.39 -36.70
C GLU A 262 -24.91 -17.45 -37.78
N ASP A 263 -25.18 -16.98 -38.99
CA ASP A 263 -25.54 -17.79 -40.16
C ASP A 263 -25.12 -17.07 -41.45
N ASP A 264 -25.32 -17.71 -42.60
CA ASP A 264 -25.17 -17.05 -43.89
C ASP A 264 -26.20 -15.91 -44.06
N GLY A 265 -25.76 -14.76 -44.55
CA GLY A 265 -26.64 -13.60 -44.68
C GLY A 265 -26.04 -12.45 -45.51
N GLU A 266 -26.74 -11.33 -45.48
CA GLU A 266 -26.33 -10.07 -46.11
C GLU A 266 -26.42 -8.91 -45.11
N VAL A 267 -25.40 -8.05 -45.09
CA VAL A 267 -25.36 -6.87 -44.23
C VAL A 267 -26.29 -5.79 -44.80
N LEU A 268 -27.32 -5.39 -44.05
CA LEU A 268 -28.27 -4.35 -44.46
C LEU A 268 -27.74 -2.95 -44.16
N GLU A 269 -27.32 -2.74 -42.92
CA GLU A 269 -26.84 -1.45 -42.41
C GLU A 269 -25.55 -1.71 -41.63
N ALA A 270 -24.57 -0.84 -41.80
CA ALA A 270 -23.32 -0.93 -41.07
C ALA A 270 -22.76 0.47 -40.88
N ASP A 271 -22.69 0.93 -39.63
CA ASP A 271 -22.07 2.18 -39.25
C ASP A 271 -21.19 1.99 -37.99
N ALA A 272 -20.68 3.08 -37.43
CA ALA A 272 -19.85 3.00 -36.22
C ALA A 272 -20.63 2.63 -34.96
N LEU A 273 -21.97 2.75 -34.95
CA LEU A 273 -22.84 2.54 -33.79
C LEU A 273 -23.54 1.17 -33.82
N HIS A 274 -23.83 0.61 -34.99
CA HIS A 274 -24.44 -0.71 -35.13
C HIS A 274 -24.12 -1.40 -36.45
N VAL A 275 -24.34 -2.72 -36.47
CA VAL A 275 -24.39 -3.54 -37.69
C VAL A 275 -25.65 -4.39 -37.70
N LYS A 276 -26.38 -4.35 -38.81
CA LYS A 276 -27.63 -5.09 -39.02
C LYS A 276 -27.44 -6.10 -40.15
N VAL A 277 -27.69 -7.38 -39.87
CA VAL A 277 -27.53 -8.49 -40.83
C VAL A 277 -28.86 -9.20 -41.03
N GLN A 278 -29.23 -9.43 -42.29
CA GLN A 278 -30.35 -10.28 -42.67
C GLN A 278 -29.82 -11.67 -43.00
N TYR A 279 -30.16 -12.65 -42.19
CA TYR A 279 -29.76 -14.04 -42.41
C TYR A 279 -30.72 -14.75 -43.38
N LYS A 280 -30.24 -15.79 -44.06
CA LYS A 280 -31.04 -16.61 -45.00
C LYS A 280 -32.27 -17.24 -44.35
N ASN A 281 -32.25 -17.45 -43.04
CA ASN A 281 -33.37 -17.93 -42.24
C ASN A 281 -34.48 -16.87 -42.01
N GLY A 282 -34.33 -15.66 -42.55
CA GLY A 282 -35.28 -14.55 -42.42
C GLY A 282 -35.10 -13.70 -41.16
N LYS A 283 -34.23 -14.10 -40.22
CA LYS A 283 -33.92 -13.33 -39.01
C LYS A 283 -33.08 -12.11 -39.36
N ILE A 284 -33.51 -10.94 -38.89
CA ILE A 284 -32.72 -9.72 -38.92
C ILE A 284 -32.10 -9.54 -37.52
N ALA A 285 -30.78 -9.60 -37.42
CA ALA A 285 -30.06 -9.35 -36.19
C ALA A 285 -29.45 -7.94 -36.21
N ASN A 286 -29.62 -7.20 -35.11
CA ASN A 286 -29.03 -5.87 -34.93
C ASN A 286 -28.04 -5.92 -33.76
N TYR A 287 -26.78 -5.59 -34.04
CA TYR A 287 -25.70 -5.61 -33.06
C TYR A 287 -25.22 -4.18 -32.77
N PRO A 288 -25.52 -3.61 -31.59
CA PRO A 288 -24.97 -2.32 -31.20
C PRO A 288 -23.47 -2.44 -30.85
N LEU A 289 -22.71 -1.44 -31.25
CA LEU A 289 -21.26 -1.35 -31.09
C LEU A 289 -20.89 -0.56 -29.84
N ILE A 290 -19.78 -0.96 -29.20
CA ILE A 290 -19.18 -0.24 -28.07
C ILE A 290 -18.13 0.73 -28.61
N ASN A 291 -18.34 2.04 -28.42
CA ASN A 291 -17.40 3.08 -28.84
C ASN A 291 -16.83 3.86 -27.66
N PHE A 292 -15.51 4.03 -27.64
CA PHE A 292 -14.77 4.86 -26.67
C PHE A 292 -15.18 4.66 -25.20
N ARG A 293 -15.44 3.41 -24.80
CA ARG A 293 -15.80 3.10 -23.42
C ARG A 293 -14.54 3.00 -22.56
N ARG A 294 -14.56 3.66 -21.41
CA ARG A 294 -13.49 3.55 -20.41
C ARG A 294 -13.43 2.15 -19.80
N SER A 295 -12.23 1.59 -19.71
CA SER A 295 -11.95 0.37 -18.92
C SER A 295 -11.63 0.67 -17.45
N ASN A 296 -11.60 -0.35 -16.59
CA ASN A 296 -11.16 -0.18 -15.20
C ASN A 296 -9.72 0.35 -15.06
N HIS A 297 -8.87 0.13 -16.06
CA HIS A 297 -7.48 0.58 -16.12
C HIS A 297 -7.28 1.85 -16.96
N PHE A 298 -8.36 2.61 -17.22
CA PHE A 298 -8.33 3.84 -18.01
C PHE A 298 -7.90 3.65 -19.47
N THR A 299 -7.86 2.41 -19.98
CA THR A 299 -7.69 2.11 -21.41
C THR A 299 -9.01 2.28 -22.16
N CYS A 300 -8.94 2.31 -23.49
CA CYS A 300 -10.11 2.45 -24.36
C CYS A 300 -10.61 1.10 -24.86
N ILE A 301 -11.88 0.78 -24.58
CA ILE A 301 -12.61 -0.33 -25.18
C ILE A 301 -13.44 0.25 -26.33
N SER A 302 -13.01 -0.04 -27.55
CA SER A 302 -13.74 0.33 -28.77
C SER A 302 -13.78 -0.84 -29.73
N GLN A 303 -14.96 -1.11 -30.27
CA GLN A 303 -15.16 -2.05 -31.35
C GLN A 303 -15.00 -1.38 -32.71
N LYS A 304 -14.63 -2.17 -33.71
CA LYS A 304 -14.45 -1.70 -35.09
C LYS A 304 -15.18 -2.59 -36.07
N LEU A 305 -15.98 -1.97 -36.91
CA LEU A 305 -16.67 -2.63 -38.01
C LEU A 305 -15.66 -3.11 -39.06
N ARG A 306 -15.83 -4.33 -39.58
CA ARG A 306 -15.00 -4.90 -40.66
C ARG A 306 -15.75 -5.14 -41.98
N VAL A 307 -17.07 -5.16 -41.93
CA VAL A 307 -17.93 -5.38 -43.10
C VAL A 307 -18.51 -4.07 -43.61
N LEU A 308 -18.78 -3.99 -44.91
CA LEU A 308 -19.48 -2.87 -45.53
C LEU A 308 -20.98 -3.23 -45.71
N PRO A 309 -21.87 -2.23 -45.85
CA PRO A 309 -23.24 -2.48 -46.27
C PRO A 309 -23.31 -3.28 -47.58
N HIS A 310 -24.31 -4.15 -47.72
CA HIS A 310 -24.52 -5.07 -48.86
C HIS A 310 -23.45 -6.16 -49.05
N THR A 311 -22.60 -6.39 -48.05
CA THR A 311 -21.65 -7.51 -48.06
C THR A 311 -22.37 -8.81 -47.73
N LYS A 312 -22.15 -9.87 -48.54
CA LYS A 312 -22.59 -11.23 -48.21
C LYS A 312 -21.60 -11.85 -47.21
N VAL A 313 -22.13 -12.37 -46.10
CA VAL A 313 -21.36 -12.98 -45.02
C VAL A 313 -21.74 -14.44 -44.86
N LYS A 314 -20.76 -15.28 -44.54
CA LYS A 314 -20.95 -16.68 -44.18
C LYS A 314 -21.03 -16.84 -42.67
N LYS A 315 -21.62 -17.95 -42.23
CA LYS A 315 -21.59 -18.34 -40.83
C LYS A 315 -20.15 -18.36 -40.29
N GLY A 316 -19.90 -17.57 -39.24
CA GLY A 316 -18.60 -17.46 -38.60
C GLY A 316 -17.69 -16.35 -39.14
N ASP A 317 -18.09 -15.62 -40.18
CA ASP A 317 -17.34 -14.45 -40.65
C ASP A 317 -17.32 -13.34 -39.59
N VAL A 318 -16.21 -12.62 -39.52
CA VAL A 318 -16.02 -11.51 -38.57
C VAL A 318 -16.78 -10.28 -39.06
N LEU A 319 -17.78 -9.87 -38.28
CA LEU A 319 -18.53 -8.63 -38.55
C LEU A 319 -17.84 -7.43 -37.90
N VAL A 320 -17.39 -7.62 -36.65
CA VAL A 320 -16.88 -6.56 -35.78
C VAL A 320 -15.71 -7.09 -34.95
N ASP A 321 -14.60 -6.37 -34.98
CA ASP A 321 -13.45 -6.59 -34.11
C ASP A 321 -13.61 -5.89 -32.76
N GLY A 322 -13.09 -6.52 -31.71
CA GLY A 322 -12.92 -5.93 -30.39
C GLY A 322 -11.68 -5.03 -30.28
N PRO A 323 -11.40 -4.51 -29.07
CA PRO A 323 -10.12 -3.85 -28.80
C PRO A 323 -8.97 -4.86 -28.94
N SER A 324 -7.82 -4.41 -29.44
CA SER A 324 -6.66 -5.30 -29.65
C SER A 324 -6.95 -6.52 -30.54
N MET A 325 -7.73 -6.35 -31.61
CA MET A 325 -8.02 -7.42 -32.57
C MET A 325 -7.82 -6.94 -34.00
N ASP A 326 -7.34 -7.84 -34.85
CA ASP A 326 -7.20 -7.63 -36.28
C ASP A 326 -7.80 -8.81 -37.06
N ASN A 327 -8.99 -8.59 -37.63
CA ASN A 327 -9.77 -9.55 -38.38
C ASN A 327 -10.02 -10.87 -37.62
N GLY A 328 -10.55 -10.75 -36.40
CA GLY A 328 -10.82 -11.89 -35.51
C GLY A 328 -9.61 -12.51 -34.83
N VAL A 329 -8.43 -11.91 -34.96
CA VAL A 329 -7.19 -12.40 -34.36
C VAL A 329 -6.70 -11.43 -33.30
N LEU A 330 -6.26 -11.92 -32.15
CA LEU A 330 -5.69 -11.08 -31.10
C LEU A 330 -4.43 -10.35 -31.58
N GLY A 331 -4.43 -9.02 -31.48
CA GLY A 331 -3.34 -8.12 -31.86
C GLY A 331 -2.99 -7.16 -30.71
N LEU A 332 -2.12 -7.60 -29.79
CA LEU A 332 -1.68 -6.84 -28.61
C LEU A 332 -0.58 -5.80 -28.90
N GLY A 333 0.09 -5.92 -30.04
CA GLY A 333 1.29 -5.18 -30.41
C GLY A 333 1.40 -4.95 -31.91
N LYS A 334 2.63 -4.83 -32.40
CA LYS A 334 2.98 -4.49 -33.79
C LYS A 334 4.17 -5.31 -34.26
N ASN A 335 4.18 -5.67 -35.54
CA ASN A 335 5.33 -6.27 -36.20
C ASN A 335 6.30 -5.16 -36.60
N LEU A 336 7.57 -5.24 -36.17
CA LEU A 336 8.59 -4.23 -36.43
C LEU A 336 9.80 -4.85 -37.12
N LEU A 337 10.40 -4.11 -38.06
CA LEU A 337 11.71 -4.47 -38.61
C LEU A 337 12.79 -4.20 -37.55
N VAL A 338 13.37 -5.27 -37.01
CA VAL A 338 14.39 -5.22 -35.95
C VAL A 338 15.79 -5.48 -36.49
N ALA A 339 16.79 -4.83 -35.90
CA ALA A 339 18.19 -5.22 -36.04
C ALA A 339 18.82 -5.48 -34.67
N PHE A 340 19.58 -6.58 -34.56
CA PHE A 340 20.31 -6.93 -33.35
C PHE A 340 21.76 -6.42 -33.44
N LEU A 341 22.00 -5.19 -32.99
CA LEU A 341 23.33 -4.59 -32.93
C LEU A 341 23.48 -3.69 -31.69
N PRO A 342 24.67 -3.62 -31.05
CA PRO A 342 24.98 -2.54 -30.12
C PRO A 342 25.05 -1.20 -30.88
N PHE A 343 24.37 -0.17 -30.38
CA PHE A 343 24.23 1.11 -31.08
C PHE A 343 24.55 2.29 -30.16
N GLU A 344 25.78 2.81 -30.26
CA GLU A 344 26.32 3.95 -29.49
C GLU A 344 26.16 3.86 -27.96
N GLY A 345 25.93 2.67 -27.40
CA GLY A 345 25.54 2.51 -26.00
C GLY A 345 24.14 3.04 -25.66
N ALA A 346 23.35 3.49 -26.64
CA ALA A 346 21.96 3.93 -26.43
C ALA A 346 21.05 2.74 -26.07
N ASN A 347 21.38 1.54 -26.54
CA ASN A 347 20.73 0.28 -26.17
C ASN A 347 21.55 -0.54 -25.16
N PHE A 348 22.23 0.13 -24.22
CA PHE A 348 22.94 -0.54 -23.13
C PHE A 348 21.97 -1.36 -22.25
N GLU A 349 22.38 -2.57 -21.87
CA GLU A 349 21.54 -3.56 -21.17
C GLU A 349 20.19 -3.77 -21.89
N ASP A 350 19.07 -3.42 -21.25
CA ASP A 350 17.71 -3.58 -21.80
C ASP A 350 17.16 -2.36 -22.53
N ALA A 351 17.95 -1.30 -22.67
CA ALA A 351 17.47 -0.11 -23.36
C ALA A 351 17.17 -0.38 -24.85
N ILE A 352 16.13 0.26 -25.37
CA ILE A 352 15.65 0.10 -26.74
C ILE A 352 15.81 1.42 -27.50
N VAL A 353 16.34 1.36 -28.72
CA VAL A 353 16.32 2.50 -29.65
C VAL A 353 15.19 2.31 -30.66
N LEU A 354 14.38 3.33 -30.86
CA LEU A 354 13.29 3.35 -31.83
C LEU A 354 13.54 4.36 -32.94
N SER A 355 13.10 4.03 -34.14
CA SER A 355 13.00 4.98 -35.25
C SER A 355 11.85 5.96 -35.02
N GLU A 356 12.06 7.23 -35.36
CA GLU A 356 11.02 8.26 -35.38
C GLU A 356 9.84 7.88 -36.29
N ARG A 357 10.08 7.07 -37.32
CA ARG A 357 9.04 6.52 -38.21
C ARG A 357 7.91 5.85 -37.45
N VAL A 358 8.24 5.16 -36.34
CA VAL A 358 7.27 4.47 -35.47
C VAL A 358 6.34 5.47 -34.78
N VAL A 359 6.85 6.65 -34.41
CA VAL A 359 6.06 7.75 -33.81
C VAL A 359 5.24 8.48 -34.88
N GLN A 360 5.84 8.76 -36.03
CA GLN A 360 5.18 9.48 -37.13
C GLN A 360 3.99 8.71 -37.71
N LYS A 361 4.10 7.38 -37.82
CA LYS A 361 3.03 6.49 -38.30
C LYS A 361 2.04 6.05 -37.21
N ASP A 362 2.12 6.60 -36.00
CA ASP A 362 1.24 6.26 -34.87
C ASP A 362 1.19 4.75 -34.54
N VAL A 363 2.29 4.03 -34.77
CA VAL A 363 2.39 2.56 -34.64
C VAL A 363 2.03 2.10 -33.22
N PHE A 364 2.53 2.80 -32.21
CA PHE A 364 2.30 2.52 -30.77
C PHE A 364 1.47 3.60 -30.07
N THR A 365 0.53 4.21 -30.77
CA THR A 365 -0.36 5.21 -30.17
C THR A 365 -1.57 4.53 -29.51
N SER A 366 -1.84 4.89 -28.25
CA SER A 366 -2.95 4.37 -27.44
C SER A 366 -3.86 5.49 -26.95
N ILE A 367 -5.12 5.15 -26.66
CA ILE A 367 -6.11 6.08 -26.09
C ILE A 367 -6.33 5.73 -24.63
N HIS A 368 -6.18 6.72 -23.76
CA HIS A 368 -6.50 6.60 -22.34
C HIS A 368 -7.66 7.53 -22.00
N ILE A 369 -8.62 7.04 -21.23
CA ILE A 369 -9.83 7.77 -20.84
C ILE A 369 -9.86 7.87 -19.32
N GLU A 370 -9.86 9.09 -18.82
CA GLU A 370 -9.95 9.37 -17.38
C GLU A 370 -11.27 10.03 -17.04
N GLU A 371 -11.79 9.69 -15.85
CA GLU A 371 -13.01 10.28 -15.31
C GLU A 371 -12.66 11.19 -14.13
N PHE A 372 -13.14 12.42 -14.19
CA PHE A 372 -13.12 13.36 -13.08
C PHE A 372 -14.56 13.62 -12.65
N TYR A 373 -14.81 13.85 -11.37
CA TYR A 373 -16.15 14.18 -10.90
C TYR A 373 -16.14 15.35 -9.92
N CYS A 374 -17.20 16.14 -9.98
CA CYS A 374 -17.48 17.24 -9.07
C CYS A 374 -18.83 17.00 -8.40
N ASP A 375 -18.84 16.97 -7.07
CA ASP A 375 -20.06 16.92 -6.28
C ASP A 375 -20.50 18.32 -5.88
N VAL A 376 -21.77 18.63 -6.16
CA VAL A 376 -22.45 19.85 -5.72
C VAL A 376 -23.25 19.51 -4.47
N ARG A 377 -22.87 20.11 -3.35
CA ARG A 377 -23.39 19.74 -2.03
C ARG A 377 -24.32 20.79 -1.46
N ASP A 378 -25.26 20.33 -0.65
CA ASP A 378 -26.01 21.20 0.22
C ASP A 378 -25.23 21.43 1.52
N THR A 379 -24.74 22.66 1.74
CA THR A 379 -23.98 23.01 2.95
C THR A 379 -24.86 23.79 3.91
N LYS A 380 -24.46 23.83 5.19
CA LYS A 380 -25.20 24.60 6.21
C LYS A 380 -25.28 26.10 5.93
N LEU A 381 -24.32 26.66 5.19
CA LEU A 381 -24.27 28.07 4.85
C LEU A 381 -25.06 28.39 3.57
N GLY A 382 -25.61 27.37 2.92
CA GLY A 382 -26.29 27.45 1.64
C GLY A 382 -25.81 26.34 0.68
N PRO A 383 -26.57 26.06 -0.38
CA PRO A 383 -26.16 25.11 -1.40
C PRO A 383 -24.93 25.62 -2.16
N GLU A 384 -24.04 24.69 -2.52
CA GLU A 384 -23.03 24.97 -3.54
C GLU A 384 -23.71 25.13 -4.90
N ILE A 385 -23.21 26.04 -5.73
CA ILE A 385 -23.79 26.35 -7.03
C ILE A 385 -22.72 26.19 -8.10
N THR A 386 -23.09 25.64 -9.25
CA THR A 386 -22.24 25.62 -10.44
C THR A 386 -22.53 26.86 -11.27
N THR A 387 -21.49 27.61 -11.64
CA THR A 387 -21.61 28.86 -12.40
C THR A 387 -20.29 29.17 -13.12
N PRO A 388 -20.33 29.83 -14.30
CA PRO A 388 -19.13 30.35 -14.93
C PRO A 388 -18.58 31.59 -14.20
N ASP A 389 -19.36 32.26 -13.36
CA ASP A 389 -18.93 33.49 -12.66
C ASP A 389 -18.13 33.16 -11.37
N ILE A 390 -16.85 32.84 -11.54
CA ILE A 390 -15.97 32.40 -10.45
C ILE A 390 -15.11 33.58 -9.96
N PRO A 391 -15.08 33.87 -8.64
CA PRO A 391 -14.32 35.01 -8.12
C PRO A 391 -12.81 34.82 -8.28
N ASN A 392 -12.10 35.92 -8.61
CA ASN A 392 -10.63 35.99 -8.73
C ASN A 392 -10.00 35.11 -9.83
N VAL A 393 -10.79 34.71 -10.82
CA VAL A 393 -10.33 33.95 -12.01
C VAL A 393 -10.36 34.87 -13.24
N SER A 394 -9.37 34.74 -14.12
CA SER A 394 -9.29 35.52 -15.36
C SER A 394 -10.27 35.03 -16.42
N GLU A 395 -10.85 35.93 -17.22
CA GLU A 395 -11.81 35.60 -18.28
C GLU A 395 -11.29 34.55 -19.28
N GLU A 396 -9.99 34.54 -19.57
CA GLU A 396 -9.35 33.54 -20.43
C GLU A 396 -9.59 32.10 -19.95
N LYS A 397 -9.60 31.87 -18.63
CA LYS A 397 -9.82 30.54 -18.03
C LYS A 397 -11.31 30.16 -18.02
N LEU A 398 -12.21 31.13 -18.12
CA LEU A 398 -13.66 30.92 -18.10
C LEU A 398 -14.25 30.70 -19.50
N ARG A 399 -13.52 31.08 -20.56
CA ARG A 399 -13.96 31.05 -21.97
C ARG A 399 -14.55 29.70 -22.42
N ASN A 400 -14.02 28.59 -21.89
CA ASN A 400 -14.40 27.26 -22.32
C ASN A 400 -15.59 26.66 -21.54
N LEU A 401 -16.08 27.36 -20.51
CA LEU A 401 -17.25 26.95 -19.73
C LEU A 401 -18.55 27.29 -20.48
N ASP A 402 -19.59 26.49 -20.24
CA ASP A 402 -20.96 26.78 -20.64
C ASP A 402 -21.68 27.67 -19.61
N GLU A 403 -22.96 27.94 -19.86
CA GLU A 403 -23.80 28.79 -19.01
C GLU A 403 -24.00 28.21 -17.59
N ASP A 404 -23.90 26.88 -17.45
CA ASP A 404 -23.99 26.16 -16.17
C ASP A 404 -22.64 26.12 -15.42
N GLY A 405 -21.56 26.62 -16.03
CA GLY A 405 -20.21 26.60 -15.50
C GLY A 405 -19.50 25.26 -15.74
N ILE A 406 -19.92 24.45 -16.71
CA ILE A 406 -19.33 23.16 -17.03
C ILE A 406 -18.52 23.28 -18.33
N ILE A 407 -17.37 22.62 -18.40
CA ILE A 407 -16.53 22.61 -19.61
C ILE A 407 -17.29 22.03 -20.82
N ARG A 408 -17.09 22.58 -22.03
CA ARG A 408 -17.76 22.08 -23.25
C ARG A 408 -17.11 20.81 -23.80
N ILE A 409 -17.92 19.89 -24.31
CA ILE A 409 -17.44 18.68 -25.03
C ILE A 409 -16.63 19.10 -26.26
N GLY A 410 -15.53 18.40 -26.50
CA GLY A 410 -14.61 18.68 -27.62
C GLY A 410 -13.52 19.70 -27.31
N THR A 411 -13.57 20.36 -26.16
CA THR A 411 -12.51 21.29 -25.70
C THR A 411 -11.23 20.53 -25.36
N GLU A 412 -10.08 21.07 -25.78
CA GLU A 412 -8.78 20.63 -25.31
C GLU A 412 -8.43 21.36 -24.00
N VAL A 413 -8.12 20.59 -22.97
CA VAL A 413 -7.83 21.08 -21.62
C VAL A 413 -6.41 20.74 -21.20
N LYS A 414 -5.79 21.66 -20.49
CA LYS A 414 -4.44 21.53 -19.92
C LYS A 414 -4.51 21.64 -18.39
N SER A 415 -3.41 21.27 -17.74
CA SER A 415 -3.28 21.34 -16.29
C SER A 415 -3.60 22.73 -15.76
N GLY A 416 -4.49 22.83 -14.77
CA GLY A 416 -4.93 24.11 -14.19
C GLY A 416 -6.10 24.78 -14.91
N ASP A 417 -6.65 24.17 -15.96
CA ASP A 417 -7.94 24.57 -16.55
C ASP A 417 -9.10 24.13 -15.67
N ILE A 418 -10.20 24.90 -15.73
CA ILE A 418 -11.42 24.63 -14.95
C ILE A 418 -12.29 23.65 -15.74
N LEU A 419 -12.61 22.52 -15.11
CA LEU A 419 -13.52 21.50 -15.65
C LEU A 419 -14.97 21.77 -15.22
N VAL A 420 -15.17 22.16 -13.96
CA VAL A 420 -16.48 22.57 -13.42
C VAL A 420 -16.27 23.78 -12.52
N GLY A 421 -16.82 24.92 -12.92
CA GLY A 421 -16.97 26.11 -12.10
C GLY A 421 -17.95 25.85 -10.97
N LYS A 422 -17.44 25.86 -9.73
CA LYS A 422 -18.24 25.65 -8.53
C LYS A 422 -17.88 26.70 -7.48
N ILE A 423 -18.92 27.30 -6.92
CA ILE A 423 -18.79 28.25 -5.82
C ILE A 423 -19.46 27.70 -4.57
N SER A 424 -18.78 27.83 -3.43
CA SER A 424 -19.34 27.49 -2.12
C SER A 424 -19.55 28.76 -1.31
N PRO A 425 -20.69 28.91 -0.60
CA PRO A 425 -20.90 30.03 0.31
C PRO A 425 -19.82 30.03 1.39
N LYS A 426 -19.15 31.17 1.56
CA LYS A 426 -18.08 31.36 2.53
C LYS A 426 -18.70 31.96 3.80
N GLY A 427 -18.50 31.29 4.94
CA GLY A 427 -18.82 31.92 6.22
C GLY A 427 -17.90 33.13 6.46
N GLU A 428 -18.32 34.09 7.29
CA GLU A 428 -17.44 35.20 7.68
C GLU A 428 -16.14 34.66 8.30
N VAL A 429 -15.06 34.67 7.53
CA VAL A 429 -13.71 34.39 8.02
C VAL A 429 -13.11 35.72 8.43
N GLU A 430 -12.57 35.81 9.66
CA GLU A 430 -11.72 36.94 10.04
C GLU A 430 -10.46 36.89 9.17
N LEU A 431 -10.42 37.79 8.19
CA LEU A 431 -9.25 38.06 7.35
C LEU A 431 -8.07 38.44 8.23
N THR A 432 -6.86 38.05 7.82
CA THR A 432 -5.64 38.51 8.48
C THR A 432 -5.54 40.04 8.36
N PRO A 433 -4.84 40.72 9.29
CA PRO A 433 -4.62 42.17 9.19
C PRO A 433 -4.09 42.60 7.81
N GLU A 434 -3.23 41.78 7.20
CA GLU A 434 -2.67 41.99 5.86
C GLU A 434 -3.75 41.89 4.77
N GLU A 435 -4.62 40.87 4.82
CA GLU A 435 -5.74 40.75 3.88
C GLU A 435 -6.78 41.86 4.07
N LYS A 436 -7.04 42.28 5.32
CA LYS A 436 -7.92 43.43 5.60
C LYS A 436 -7.37 44.72 5.01
N LEU A 437 -6.06 44.94 5.18
CA LEU A 437 -5.37 46.10 4.62
C LEU A 437 -5.40 46.06 3.09
N LEU A 438 -5.06 44.93 2.48
CA LEU A 438 -5.15 44.73 1.03
C LEU A 438 -6.56 45.07 0.51
N ARG A 439 -7.61 44.55 1.17
CA ARG A 439 -8.99 44.86 0.77
C ARG A 439 -9.37 46.33 0.94
N ALA A 440 -8.91 46.98 2.01
CA ALA A 440 -9.14 48.40 2.23
C ALA A 440 -8.46 49.25 1.14
N ILE A 441 -7.30 48.82 0.65
CA ILE A 441 -6.56 49.48 -0.43
C ILE A 441 -7.23 49.24 -1.79
N PHE A 442 -7.64 48.01 -2.11
CA PHE A 442 -8.14 47.64 -3.44
C PHE A 442 -9.66 47.80 -3.62
N GLY A 443 -10.41 48.13 -2.56
CA GLY A 443 -11.84 48.44 -2.65
C GLY A 443 -12.72 47.27 -3.12
N GLU A 444 -12.21 46.04 -3.09
CA GLU A 444 -12.95 44.85 -3.52
C GLU A 444 -14.14 44.59 -2.57
N LYS A 445 -15.37 44.82 -3.05
CA LYS A 445 -16.58 44.32 -2.37
C LYS A 445 -16.49 42.80 -2.33
N ALA A 446 -16.43 42.23 -1.12
CA ALA A 446 -16.31 40.79 -0.96
C ALA A 446 -17.56 40.10 -1.53
N ARG A 447 -17.41 39.37 -2.63
CA ARG A 447 -18.37 38.30 -2.93
C ARG A 447 -18.28 37.27 -1.80
N GLU A 448 -19.41 36.92 -1.19
CA GLU A 448 -19.51 35.99 -0.04
C GLU A 448 -19.29 34.52 -0.43
N VAL A 449 -18.63 34.27 -1.56
CA VAL A 449 -18.45 32.94 -2.12
C VAL A 449 -16.97 32.65 -2.35
N LYS A 450 -16.60 31.38 -2.14
CA LYS A 450 -15.27 30.85 -2.36
C LYS A 450 -15.29 29.99 -3.62
N ASP A 451 -14.24 30.10 -4.43
CA ASP A 451 -13.97 29.13 -5.49
C ASP A 451 -13.71 27.73 -4.91
N SER A 452 -14.57 26.79 -5.29
CA SER A 452 -14.49 25.36 -4.98
C SER A 452 -14.55 24.51 -6.26
N SER A 453 -14.16 25.12 -7.38
CA SER A 453 -14.20 24.54 -8.72
C SER A 453 -13.33 23.29 -8.84
N LEU A 454 -13.71 22.43 -9.78
CA LEU A 454 -12.89 21.29 -10.19
C LEU A 454 -11.90 21.76 -11.25
N TYR A 455 -10.61 21.69 -10.91
CA TYR A 455 -9.50 21.97 -11.83
C TYR A 455 -8.88 20.68 -12.35
N LEU A 456 -8.40 20.68 -13.59
CA LEU A 456 -7.62 19.56 -14.12
C LEU A 456 -6.28 19.47 -13.35
N SER A 457 -6.01 18.28 -12.81
CA SER A 457 -4.81 18.04 -12.00
C SER A 457 -3.52 18.30 -12.77
N HIS A 458 -2.46 18.70 -12.06
CA HIS A 458 -1.14 18.94 -12.65
C HIS A 458 -0.59 17.73 -13.41
N GLY A 459 0.06 17.99 -14.55
CA GLY A 459 0.65 16.99 -15.43
C GLY A 459 -0.36 16.25 -16.32
N LYS A 460 -1.63 16.64 -16.31
CA LYS A 460 -2.67 16.06 -17.17
C LYS A 460 -3.09 17.05 -18.26
N ARG A 461 -3.50 16.48 -19.40
CA ARG A 461 -4.05 17.16 -20.57
C ARG A 461 -4.97 16.20 -21.30
N GLY A 462 -5.83 16.71 -22.17
CA GLY A 462 -6.63 15.86 -23.05
C GLY A 462 -7.81 16.60 -23.64
N ARG A 463 -8.67 15.85 -24.32
CA ARG A 463 -9.90 16.36 -24.93
C ARG A 463 -11.11 15.86 -24.17
N ILE A 464 -12.07 16.74 -23.89
CA ILE A 464 -13.34 16.34 -23.27
C ILE A 464 -14.15 15.51 -24.28
N ILE A 465 -14.47 14.27 -23.93
CA ILE A 465 -15.27 13.36 -24.79
C ILE A 465 -16.71 13.17 -24.31
N GLY A 466 -16.95 13.33 -23.01
CA GLY A 466 -18.25 13.01 -22.42
C GLY A 466 -18.47 13.74 -21.10
N ILE A 467 -19.72 14.13 -20.86
CA ILE A 467 -20.15 14.76 -19.61
C ILE A 467 -21.44 14.08 -19.17
N LYS A 468 -21.45 13.54 -17.94
CA LYS A 468 -22.60 12.86 -17.35
C LYS A 468 -23.03 13.63 -16.11
N ILE A 469 -24.28 14.05 -16.09
CA ILE A 469 -24.86 14.83 -14.98
C ILE A 469 -25.92 13.99 -14.30
N PHE A 470 -25.64 13.62 -13.05
CA PHE A 470 -26.58 12.96 -12.16
C PHE A 470 -27.19 14.00 -11.23
N SER A 471 -28.51 14.02 -11.10
CA SER A 471 -29.21 14.96 -10.22
C SER A 471 -30.27 14.23 -9.41
N ARG A 472 -30.39 14.62 -8.14
CA ARG A 472 -31.44 14.11 -7.26
C ARG A 472 -32.83 14.43 -7.80
N ASP A 473 -32.98 15.58 -8.47
CA ASP A 473 -34.25 16.01 -9.08
C ASP A 473 -34.67 15.13 -10.25
N ARG A 474 -33.71 14.47 -10.91
CA ARG A 474 -33.95 13.49 -11.98
C ARG A 474 -34.26 12.09 -11.46
N GLY A 475 -34.30 11.90 -10.14
CA GLY A 475 -34.51 10.60 -9.50
C GLY A 475 -33.25 9.75 -9.36
N ASP A 476 -32.06 10.31 -9.63
CA ASP A 476 -30.79 9.60 -9.46
C ASP A 476 -30.50 9.34 -7.98
N LYS A 477 -30.04 8.12 -7.66
CA LYS A 477 -29.65 7.75 -6.31
C LYS A 477 -28.27 8.31 -5.96
N LEU A 478 -28.25 9.51 -5.37
CA LEU A 478 -27.06 10.17 -4.85
C LEU A 478 -26.91 9.99 -3.33
N GLU A 479 -25.69 10.20 -2.83
CA GLU A 479 -25.44 10.19 -1.38
C GLU A 479 -26.15 11.36 -0.68
N ALA A 480 -26.46 11.20 0.61
CA ALA A 480 -27.14 12.24 1.38
C ALA A 480 -26.30 13.53 1.43
N GLY A 481 -26.92 14.66 1.08
CA GLY A 481 -26.27 15.97 1.02
C GLY A 481 -25.66 16.33 -0.34
N ILE A 482 -25.69 15.42 -1.33
CA ILE A 482 -25.31 15.72 -2.72
C ILE A 482 -26.58 16.04 -3.52
N ILE A 483 -26.57 17.20 -4.18
CA ILE A 483 -27.67 17.68 -5.03
C ILE A 483 -27.46 17.16 -6.46
N LYS A 484 -26.27 17.43 -7.01
CA LYS A 484 -25.86 17.13 -8.38
C LYS A 484 -24.44 16.57 -8.37
N ARG A 485 -24.18 15.56 -9.20
CA ARG A 485 -22.84 15.01 -9.47
C ARG A 485 -22.55 15.15 -10.96
N ILE A 486 -21.48 15.84 -11.30
CA ILE A 486 -21.04 16.06 -12.68
C ILE A 486 -19.79 15.21 -12.89
N VAL A 487 -19.84 14.30 -13.86
CA VAL A 487 -18.71 13.44 -14.26
C VAL A 487 -18.24 13.89 -15.63
N ILE A 488 -16.94 14.11 -15.77
CA ILE A 488 -16.28 14.58 -16.99
C ILE A 488 -15.28 13.50 -17.43
N GLU A 489 -15.43 13.06 -18.67
CA GLU A 489 -14.56 12.10 -19.32
C GLU A 489 -13.58 12.83 -20.24
N ILE A 490 -12.29 12.59 -20.01
CA ILE A 490 -11.19 13.19 -20.75
C ILE A 490 -10.43 12.07 -21.46
N ALA A 491 -10.30 12.17 -22.78
CA ALA A 491 -9.47 11.26 -23.57
C ALA A 491 -8.11 11.89 -23.89
N VAL A 492 -7.08 11.06 -23.79
CA VAL A 492 -5.68 11.44 -24.07
C VAL A 492 -5.11 10.47 -25.09
N LEU A 493 -4.54 11.01 -26.17
CA LEU A 493 -3.73 10.26 -27.11
C LEU A 493 -2.30 10.18 -26.57
N ARG A 494 -1.84 8.96 -26.31
CA ARG A 494 -0.50 8.69 -25.81
C ARG A 494 0.33 8.02 -26.89
N LYS A 495 1.16 8.81 -27.57
CA LYS A 495 2.19 8.31 -28.51
C LYS A 495 3.31 7.62 -27.72
N ILE A 496 4.12 6.82 -28.41
CA ILE A 496 5.33 6.24 -27.81
C ILE A 496 6.40 7.33 -27.64
N GLN A 497 7.11 7.30 -26.51
CA GLN A 497 8.17 8.27 -26.20
C GLN A 497 9.27 7.62 -25.36
N ALA A 498 10.41 8.31 -25.23
CA ALA A 498 11.49 7.86 -24.36
C ALA A 498 11.01 7.74 -22.90
N GLY A 499 11.32 6.61 -22.26
CA GLY A 499 10.85 6.24 -20.93
C GLY A 499 9.66 5.28 -20.91
N ASP A 500 8.95 5.10 -22.03
CA ASP A 500 7.90 4.08 -22.14
C ASP A 500 8.52 2.69 -22.28
N LYS A 501 7.82 1.68 -21.77
CA LYS A 501 8.28 0.28 -21.77
C LYS A 501 7.66 -0.52 -22.91
N LEU A 502 8.51 -1.17 -23.69
CA LEU A 502 8.14 -2.17 -24.69
C LEU A 502 8.57 -3.57 -24.24
N ALA A 503 7.89 -4.59 -24.73
CA ALA A 503 8.28 -5.99 -24.52
C ALA A 503 7.87 -6.87 -25.70
N GLY A 504 8.65 -7.91 -25.96
CA GLY A 504 8.24 -9.02 -26.82
C GLY A 504 7.53 -10.12 -26.03
N ARG A 505 7.11 -11.18 -26.72
CA ARG A 505 6.41 -12.33 -26.10
C ARG A 505 7.37 -13.26 -25.36
N HIS A 506 8.66 -13.21 -25.67
CA HIS A 506 9.72 -14.08 -25.13
C HIS A 506 10.37 -13.55 -23.84
N GLY A 507 9.69 -12.65 -23.12
CA GLY A 507 10.20 -12.05 -21.87
C GLY A 507 11.35 -11.05 -22.06
N ASN A 508 11.68 -10.68 -23.30
CA ASN A 508 12.53 -9.53 -23.59
C ASN A 508 11.74 -8.24 -23.32
N LYS A 509 12.29 -7.37 -22.50
CA LYS A 509 11.64 -6.13 -22.05
C LYS A 509 12.68 -5.02 -22.08
N GLY A 510 12.22 -3.80 -22.30
CA GLY A 510 13.13 -2.67 -22.35
C GLY A 510 12.41 -1.33 -22.36
N VAL A 511 13.06 -0.33 -21.80
CA VAL A 511 12.60 1.05 -21.90
C VAL A 511 13.17 1.68 -23.17
N VAL A 512 12.33 2.43 -23.88
CA VAL A 512 12.78 3.26 -25.01
C VAL A 512 13.73 4.32 -24.47
N SER A 513 15.02 4.24 -24.79
CA SER A 513 16.02 5.21 -24.34
C SER A 513 16.00 6.48 -25.20
N GLU A 514 15.99 6.29 -26.51
CA GLU A 514 16.00 7.36 -27.50
C GLU A 514 15.11 7.00 -28.70
N VAL A 515 14.44 8.02 -29.23
CA VAL A 515 13.80 7.97 -30.55
C VAL A 515 14.74 8.70 -31.49
N ARG A 516 15.31 7.99 -32.47
CA ARG A 516 16.28 8.51 -33.44
C ARG A 516 15.59 8.89 -34.74
N ALA A 517 16.08 9.95 -35.37
CA ALA A 517 15.61 10.38 -36.68
C ALA A 517 15.79 9.24 -37.70
N VAL A 518 14.95 9.20 -38.72
CA VAL A 518 14.88 8.08 -39.66
C VAL A 518 16.19 7.94 -40.44
N GLU A 519 16.81 9.07 -40.77
CA GLU A 519 18.10 9.21 -41.44
C GLU A 519 19.29 8.69 -40.61
N ASP A 520 19.20 8.72 -39.28
CA ASP A 520 20.28 8.24 -38.40
C ASP A 520 20.21 6.73 -38.15
N MET A 521 19.09 6.09 -38.50
CA MET A 521 18.86 4.67 -38.22
C MET A 521 19.65 3.79 -39.20
N PRO A 522 20.14 2.61 -38.74
CA PRO A 522 20.67 1.61 -39.65
C PRO A 522 19.66 1.24 -40.74
N TYR A 523 20.13 1.09 -41.97
CA TYR A 523 19.27 0.80 -43.11
C TYR A 523 19.80 -0.36 -43.96
N LEU A 524 18.87 -1.01 -44.66
CA LEU A 524 19.11 -2.12 -45.59
C LEU A 524 19.63 -1.60 -46.93
N ALA A 525 20.19 -2.49 -47.76
CA ALA A 525 20.75 -2.13 -49.07
C ALA A 525 19.73 -1.50 -50.04
N ASP A 526 18.42 -1.71 -49.81
CA ASP A 526 17.31 -1.13 -50.57
C ASP A 526 16.90 0.27 -50.07
N GLY A 527 17.58 0.80 -49.04
CA GLY A 527 17.26 2.08 -48.40
C GLY A 527 16.24 1.98 -47.27
N THR A 528 15.70 0.79 -46.97
CA THR A 528 14.70 0.63 -45.90
C THR A 528 15.36 0.74 -44.52
N PRO A 529 15.00 1.75 -43.68
CA PRO A 529 15.52 1.86 -42.33
C PRO A 529 14.83 0.88 -41.38
N VAL A 530 15.57 0.42 -40.36
CA VAL A 530 15.03 -0.44 -39.29
C VAL A 530 14.16 0.36 -38.32
N ASP A 531 13.13 -0.27 -37.76
CA ASP A 531 12.20 0.38 -36.83
C ASP A 531 12.70 0.38 -35.39
N ILE A 532 13.41 -0.69 -35.01
CA ILE A 532 13.87 -0.93 -33.63
C ILE A 532 15.26 -1.57 -33.64
N VAL A 533 16.12 -1.15 -32.73
CA VAL A 533 17.44 -1.74 -32.53
C VAL A 533 17.53 -2.35 -31.14
N LEU A 534 17.81 -3.65 -31.08
CA LEU A 534 17.91 -4.43 -29.85
C LEU A 534 19.35 -4.86 -29.59
N ASN A 535 19.71 -4.97 -28.32
CA ASN A 535 21.04 -5.40 -27.91
C ASN A 535 21.15 -6.94 -27.95
N PRO A 536 22.09 -7.51 -28.72
CA PRO A 536 22.27 -8.96 -28.80
C PRO A 536 22.75 -9.60 -27.48
N LEU A 537 23.42 -8.85 -26.60
CA LEU A 537 23.94 -9.38 -25.32
C LEU A 537 22.81 -9.83 -24.37
N GLY A 538 21.64 -9.20 -24.47
CA GLY A 538 20.47 -9.55 -23.69
C GLY A 538 19.89 -10.93 -24.05
N VAL A 539 20.16 -11.46 -25.24
CA VAL A 539 19.62 -12.75 -25.68
C VAL A 539 20.39 -13.92 -25.07
N ALA A 540 21.72 -13.87 -25.18
CA ALA A 540 22.60 -14.96 -24.74
C ALA A 540 22.53 -15.21 -23.22
N SER A 541 22.45 -14.14 -22.43
CA SER A 541 22.38 -14.22 -20.96
C SER A 541 21.04 -14.73 -20.44
N ARG A 542 19.96 -14.66 -21.24
CA ARG A 542 18.59 -14.94 -20.81
C ARG A 542 18.01 -16.25 -21.35
N MET A 543 18.70 -16.88 -22.29
CA MET A 543 18.28 -18.13 -22.91
C MET A 543 16.84 -18.08 -23.46
N ASN A 544 16.50 -16.99 -24.14
CA ASN A 544 15.22 -16.83 -24.82
C ASN A 544 15.43 -16.73 -26.34
N LEU A 545 15.89 -17.84 -26.92
CA LEU A 545 16.23 -17.95 -28.34
C LEU A 545 14.99 -17.93 -29.23
N GLY A 546 13.79 -18.15 -28.67
CA GLY A 546 12.53 -18.09 -29.42
C GLY A 546 12.36 -16.77 -30.18
N GLN A 547 12.82 -15.65 -29.62
CA GLN A 547 12.74 -14.33 -30.27
C GLN A 547 13.56 -14.25 -31.57
N ILE A 548 14.66 -15.00 -31.65
CA ILE A 548 15.54 -15.04 -32.84
C ILE A 548 14.85 -15.84 -33.94
N LEU A 549 14.26 -16.98 -33.58
CA LEU A 549 13.48 -17.82 -34.49
C LEU A 549 12.23 -17.11 -34.99
N GLU A 550 11.53 -16.38 -34.12
CA GLU A 550 10.41 -15.50 -34.47
C GLU A 550 10.85 -14.46 -35.50
N THR A 551 12.00 -13.80 -35.27
CA THR A 551 12.52 -12.75 -36.15
C THR A 551 12.81 -13.27 -37.57
N HIS A 552 13.43 -14.46 -37.68
CA HIS A 552 13.75 -15.09 -38.95
C HIS A 552 12.48 -15.50 -39.71
N LEU A 553 11.58 -16.24 -39.06
CA LEU A 553 10.34 -16.70 -39.68
C LEU A 553 9.43 -15.51 -40.03
N GLY A 554 9.38 -14.49 -39.18
CA GLY A 554 8.65 -13.25 -39.43
C GLY A 554 9.15 -12.51 -40.67
N TRP A 555 10.45 -12.53 -40.94
CA TRP A 555 11.01 -11.91 -42.14
C TRP A 555 10.60 -12.62 -43.42
N ALA A 556 10.67 -13.96 -43.44
CA ALA A 556 10.18 -14.77 -44.55
C ALA A 556 8.67 -14.56 -44.76
N ALA A 557 7.88 -14.64 -43.68
CA ALA A 557 6.43 -14.46 -43.70
C ALA A 557 5.99 -13.08 -44.24
N HIS A 558 6.67 -12.01 -43.82
CA HIS A 558 6.41 -10.66 -44.33
C HIS A 558 6.70 -10.56 -45.84
N LYS A 559 7.84 -11.09 -46.31
CA LYS A 559 8.25 -10.98 -47.71
C LYS A 559 7.40 -11.86 -48.65
N LEU A 560 6.93 -12.99 -48.16
CA LEU A 560 6.07 -13.94 -48.90
C LEU A 560 4.58 -13.63 -48.74
N GLY A 561 4.18 -12.75 -47.82
CA GLY A 561 2.81 -12.29 -47.65
C GLY A 561 1.87 -13.28 -46.95
N TYR A 562 2.36 -14.05 -45.97
CA TYR A 562 1.54 -14.98 -45.20
C TYR A 562 1.72 -14.80 -43.68
N ARG A 563 0.81 -15.38 -42.88
CA ARG A 563 0.96 -15.48 -41.43
C ARG A 563 1.34 -16.91 -41.04
N ALA A 564 2.47 -17.08 -40.39
CA ALA A 564 2.93 -18.37 -39.89
C ALA A 564 2.19 -18.74 -38.60
N ILE A 565 1.78 -20.01 -38.47
CA ILE A 565 1.21 -20.56 -37.24
C ILE A 565 2.16 -21.63 -36.74
N THR A 566 2.81 -21.39 -35.61
CA THR A 566 3.79 -22.28 -34.98
C THR A 566 3.42 -22.47 -33.50
N PRO A 567 2.77 -23.59 -33.13
CA PRO A 567 2.49 -23.90 -31.74
C PRO A 567 3.77 -23.87 -30.88
N GLY A 568 3.71 -23.28 -29.69
CA GLY A 568 4.92 -23.01 -28.88
C GLY A 568 5.75 -24.24 -28.48
N LEU A 569 5.11 -25.39 -28.31
CA LEU A 569 5.75 -26.67 -27.89
C LEU A 569 5.77 -27.73 -29.00
N ASP A 570 5.33 -27.36 -30.19
CA ASP A 570 5.39 -28.17 -31.42
C ASP A 570 5.70 -27.23 -32.59
N SER A 571 6.85 -26.55 -32.44
CA SER A 571 7.25 -25.46 -33.33
C SER A 571 7.92 -25.95 -34.61
N VAL A 572 7.86 -25.11 -35.64
CA VAL A 572 8.56 -25.29 -36.92
C VAL A 572 10.06 -25.44 -36.68
N SER A 573 10.69 -26.39 -37.38
CA SER A 573 12.11 -26.68 -37.23
C SER A 573 13.00 -25.60 -37.86
N GLU A 574 14.24 -25.45 -37.37
CA GLU A 574 15.21 -24.49 -37.92
C GLU A 574 15.48 -24.70 -39.42
N LYS A 575 15.44 -25.97 -39.88
CA LYS A 575 15.63 -26.32 -41.30
C LYS A 575 14.49 -25.81 -42.18
N GLU A 576 13.26 -25.87 -41.68
CA GLU A 576 12.11 -25.32 -42.38
C GLU A 576 12.16 -23.79 -42.42
N ILE A 577 12.56 -23.14 -41.32
CA ILE A 577 12.77 -21.68 -41.30
C ILE A 577 13.84 -21.27 -42.34
N ALA A 578 14.97 -22.00 -42.40
CA ALA A 578 16.00 -21.74 -43.40
C ALA A 578 15.47 -21.93 -44.84
N SER A 579 14.64 -22.93 -45.09
CA SER A 579 13.99 -23.13 -46.40
C SER A 579 13.02 -22.00 -46.75
N GLU A 580 12.23 -21.51 -45.80
CA GLU A 580 11.34 -20.36 -46.02
C GLU A 580 12.11 -19.06 -46.28
N LEU A 581 13.23 -18.84 -45.60
CA LEU A 581 14.14 -17.72 -45.89
C LEU A 581 14.72 -17.82 -47.31
N GLU A 582 15.14 -19.01 -47.73
CA GLU A 582 15.64 -19.25 -49.08
C GLU A 582 14.56 -19.00 -50.15
N LYS A 583 13.33 -19.49 -49.93
CA LYS A 583 12.17 -19.19 -50.80
C LYS A 583 11.87 -17.70 -50.89
N ALA A 584 12.07 -16.97 -49.80
CA ALA A 584 11.93 -15.52 -49.77
C ALA A 584 13.10 -14.78 -50.42
N GLY A 585 14.16 -15.47 -50.89
CA GLY A 585 15.37 -14.86 -51.42
C GLY A 585 16.12 -14.06 -50.36
N LEU A 586 16.16 -14.57 -49.13
CA LEU A 586 16.88 -14.02 -47.98
C LEU A 586 18.01 -14.98 -47.56
N PRO A 587 19.05 -14.47 -46.86
CA PRO A 587 20.11 -15.32 -46.31
C PRO A 587 19.55 -16.35 -45.31
N THR A 588 20.00 -17.60 -45.42
CA THR A 588 19.54 -18.70 -44.54
C THR A 588 19.96 -18.52 -43.08
N ASP A 589 20.98 -17.71 -42.81
CA ASP A 589 21.44 -17.34 -41.47
C ASP A 589 20.72 -16.11 -40.90
N GLY A 590 19.81 -15.49 -41.67
CA GLY A 590 19.06 -14.29 -41.26
C GLY A 590 19.91 -13.02 -41.14
N LYS A 591 21.14 -13.01 -41.66
CA LYS A 591 22.08 -11.88 -41.51
C LYS A 591 22.35 -11.17 -42.83
N ILE A 592 22.32 -9.84 -42.79
CA ILE A 592 22.60 -8.99 -43.96
C ILE A 592 23.56 -7.86 -43.58
N THR A 593 24.24 -7.29 -44.57
CA THR A 593 25.01 -6.06 -44.37
C THR A 593 24.04 -4.89 -44.20
N LEU A 594 24.12 -4.22 -43.05
CA LEU A 594 23.45 -2.95 -42.81
C LEU A 594 24.42 -1.80 -43.08
N PHE A 595 23.87 -0.62 -43.33
CA PHE A 595 24.60 0.63 -43.48
C PHE A 595 24.27 1.57 -42.34
N ASP A 596 25.27 2.30 -41.85
CA ASP A 596 25.07 3.34 -40.84
C ASP A 596 24.43 4.57 -41.51
N GLY A 597 23.24 4.97 -41.06
CA GLY A 597 22.50 6.12 -41.59
C GLY A 597 23.28 7.44 -41.53
N ARG A 598 24.24 7.56 -40.60
CA ARG A 598 24.95 8.81 -40.34
C ARG A 598 26.17 9.01 -41.23
N THR A 599 26.89 7.93 -41.50
CA THR A 599 28.12 7.96 -42.31
C THR A 599 27.90 7.44 -43.73
N GLY A 600 26.87 6.61 -43.94
CA GLY A 600 26.64 5.86 -45.17
C GLY A 600 27.54 4.64 -45.33
N GLU A 601 28.43 4.36 -44.38
CA GLU A 601 29.36 3.23 -44.44
C GLU A 601 28.67 1.92 -44.03
N PRO A 602 29.03 0.78 -44.65
CA PRO A 602 28.54 -0.53 -44.22
C PRO A 602 29.14 -0.93 -42.87
N PHE A 603 28.33 -1.55 -42.00
CA PHE A 603 28.84 -2.17 -40.77
C PHE A 603 29.83 -3.30 -41.12
N HIS A 604 30.91 -3.43 -40.34
CA HIS A 604 31.98 -4.41 -40.59
C HIS A 604 31.49 -5.87 -40.63
N ASN A 605 30.52 -6.22 -39.78
CA ASN A 605 29.95 -7.56 -39.71
C ASN A 605 28.50 -7.53 -40.19
N LYS A 606 28.05 -8.63 -40.80
CA LYS A 606 26.63 -8.83 -41.11
C LYS A 606 25.82 -8.85 -39.82
N VAL A 607 24.69 -8.15 -39.83
CA VAL A 607 23.80 -7.99 -38.69
C VAL A 607 22.55 -8.84 -38.92
N MET A 608 22.05 -9.45 -37.85
CA MET A 608 20.77 -10.15 -37.88
C MET A 608 19.63 -9.14 -37.98
N VAL A 609 18.76 -9.33 -38.97
CA VAL A 609 17.60 -8.48 -39.23
C VAL A 609 16.36 -9.35 -39.41
N GLY A 610 15.18 -8.83 -39.14
CA GLY A 610 13.91 -9.48 -39.48
C GLY A 610 12.72 -8.81 -38.83
N TYR A 611 11.58 -9.49 -38.78
CA TYR A 611 10.36 -8.94 -38.18
C TYR A 611 10.05 -9.60 -36.84
N ILE A 612 9.95 -8.80 -35.78
CA ILE A 612 9.62 -9.25 -34.43
C ILE A 612 8.31 -8.60 -33.95
N TYR A 613 7.52 -9.32 -33.14
CA TYR A 613 6.30 -8.78 -32.56
C TYR A 613 6.55 -8.11 -31.21
N MET A 614 6.35 -6.79 -31.14
CA MET A 614 6.58 -5.98 -29.95
C MET A 614 5.28 -5.36 -29.43
N MET A 615 5.12 -5.35 -28.11
CA MET A 615 3.95 -4.82 -27.41
C MET A 615 4.31 -3.59 -26.59
N LYS A 616 3.41 -2.61 -26.55
CA LYS A 616 3.48 -1.45 -25.65
C LYS A 616 2.83 -1.80 -24.32
N LEU A 617 3.56 -1.71 -23.22
CA LEU A 617 3.04 -2.03 -21.90
C LEU A 617 2.41 -0.81 -21.22
N ASP A 618 1.49 -1.05 -20.28
CA ASP A 618 0.84 -0.06 -19.41
C ASP A 618 1.79 0.46 -18.31
N HIS A 619 3.02 0.80 -18.72
CA HIS A 619 4.12 1.30 -17.90
C HIS A 619 4.71 2.54 -18.57
N LEU A 620 3.88 3.57 -18.65
CA LEU A 620 4.16 4.80 -19.37
C LEU A 620 4.90 5.80 -18.47
N VAL A 621 5.84 6.55 -19.06
CA VAL A 621 6.65 7.52 -18.30
C VAL A 621 5.77 8.62 -17.70
N GLU A 622 4.74 9.07 -18.43
CA GLU A 622 3.80 10.12 -18.02
C GLU A 622 3.08 9.79 -16.70
N ASP A 623 2.78 8.52 -16.47
CA ASP A 623 2.15 8.06 -15.23
C ASP A 623 3.15 8.01 -14.07
N LYS A 624 4.42 7.71 -14.37
CA LYS A 624 5.50 7.51 -13.40
C LYS A 624 6.16 8.80 -12.92
N VAL A 625 6.22 9.82 -13.77
CA VAL A 625 6.81 11.14 -13.47
C VAL A 625 6.04 11.81 -12.34
N HIS A 626 6.78 12.31 -11.36
CA HIS A 626 6.24 13.09 -10.27
C HIS A 626 7.31 14.03 -9.73
N MET A 627 6.98 15.30 -9.49
CA MET A 627 7.89 16.30 -8.97
C MET A 627 7.18 17.26 -8.04
N ARG A 628 7.92 17.78 -7.05
CA ARG A 628 7.41 18.69 -6.04
C ARG A 628 8.55 19.56 -5.52
N SER A 629 8.36 20.88 -5.53
CA SER A 629 9.09 21.80 -4.66
C SER A 629 8.45 21.82 -3.27
N ILE A 630 7.27 22.41 -3.16
CA ILE A 630 6.47 22.51 -1.92
C ILE A 630 5.06 21.95 -2.15
N GLY A 631 4.30 21.66 -1.09
CA GLY A 631 2.94 21.15 -1.26
C GLY A 631 2.24 20.85 0.06
N PRO A 632 1.16 20.05 0.07
CA PRO A 632 0.42 19.77 1.30
C PRO A 632 1.20 18.87 2.27
N TYR A 633 0.89 19.00 3.56
CA TYR A 633 1.56 18.30 4.67
C TYR A 633 0.55 17.51 5.52
N SER A 634 1.03 16.45 6.16
CA SER A 634 0.28 15.66 7.13
C SER A 634 -0.05 16.47 8.37
N LEU A 635 -1.32 16.45 8.81
CA LEU A 635 -1.74 17.13 10.04
C LEU A 635 -0.96 16.65 11.27
N ILE A 636 -0.71 15.35 11.35
CA ILE A 636 -0.08 14.73 12.53
C ILE A 636 1.44 14.89 12.48
N THR A 637 2.10 14.44 11.41
CA THR A 637 3.59 14.41 11.37
C THR A 637 4.21 15.68 10.82
N GLN A 638 3.42 16.57 10.21
CA GLN A 638 3.90 17.76 9.48
C GLN A 638 4.84 17.44 8.31
N GLN A 639 5.00 16.16 7.95
CA GLN A 639 5.78 15.73 6.78
C GLN A 639 4.95 15.93 5.50
N PRO A 640 5.60 16.14 4.34
CA PRO A 640 4.96 16.09 3.04
C PRO A 640 4.04 14.88 2.89
N LEU A 641 2.87 15.05 2.27
CA LEU A 641 1.95 13.94 2.00
C LEU A 641 2.58 12.91 1.05
N GLY A 642 1.99 11.73 0.95
CA GLY A 642 2.43 10.67 0.05
C GLY A 642 1.54 10.54 -1.18
N GLY A 643 2.13 10.14 -2.31
CA GLY A 643 1.40 9.81 -3.53
C GLY A 643 1.22 10.99 -4.50
N LYS A 644 1.26 10.69 -5.79
CA LYS A 644 1.16 11.66 -6.90
C LYS A 644 -0.16 12.44 -6.87
N ALA A 645 -1.28 11.76 -6.61
CA ALA A 645 -2.61 12.38 -6.57
C ALA A 645 -2.76 13.46 -5.47
N GLN A 646 -1.98 13.37 -4.38
CA GLN A 646 -1.97 14.35 -3.30
C GLN A 646 -0.83 15.35 -3.42
N PHE A 647 -0.14 15.38 -4.56
CA PHE A 647 1.07 16.16 -4.78
C PHE A 647 2.12 15.90 -3.68
N GLY A 648 2.37 14.63 -3.36
CA GLY A 648 3.19 14.21 -2.21
C GLY A 648 4.71 14.33 -2.43
N GLY A 649 5.50 14.29 -1.37
CA GLY A 649 6.98 14.24 -1.45
C GLY A 649 7.51 12.82 -1.63
N GLN A 650 8.67 12.67 -2.28
CA GLN A 650 9.39 11.40 -2.33
C GLN A 650 9.84 10.98 -0.94
N ARG A 651 9.86 9.67 -0.68
CA ARG A 651 10.30 9.14 0.61
C ARG A 651 11.81 8.90 0.56
N PHE A 652 12.51 9.57 1.46
CA PHE A 652 13.89 9.27 1.81
C PHE A 652 13.85 8.30 3.01
N GLY A 653 14.06 7.02 2.76
CA GLY A 653 13.88 5.96 3.76
C GLY A 653 15.11 5.76 4.64
N GLU A 654 15.00 4.74 5.50
CA GLU A 654 16.06 4.34 6.44
C GLU A 654 17.35 3.92 5.73
N MET A 655 17.24 3.17 4.62
CA MET A 655 18.39 2.75 3.83
C MET A 655 19.09 3.93 3.14
N GLU A 656 18.31 4.91 2.66
CA GLU A 656 18.84 6.14 2.08
C GLU A 656 19.56 7.00 3.13
N VAL A 657 19.05 7.04 4.37
CA VAL A 657 19.74 7.69 5.50
C VAL A 657 21.08 7.02 5.77
N TRP A 658 21.13 5.69 5.84
CA TRP A 658 22.38 4.95 6.02
C TRP A 658 23.38 5.19 4.88
N ALA A 659 22.90 5.36 3.65
CA ALA A 659 23.76 5.72 2.53
C ALA A 659 24.44 7.08 2.73
N LEU A 660 23.71 8.10 3.18
CA LEU A 660 24.29 9.41 3.50
C LEU A 660 25.23 9.34 4.71
N GLU A 661 24.89 8.58 5.74
CA GLU A 661 25.77 8.32 6.89
C GLU A 661 27.07 7.62 6.45
N GLY A 662 26.99 6.67 5.50
CA GLY A 662 28.15 5.98 4.93
C GLY A 662 29.06 6.87 4.06
N TYR A 663 28.57 8.01 3.58
CA TYR A 663 29.40 9.07 3.00
C TYR A 663 29.97 10.01 4.07
N GLY A 664 29.33 10.11 5.24
CA GLY A 664 29.56 11.19 6.20
C GLY A 664 28.92 12.52 5.78
N ALA A 665 27.85 12.48 4.96
CA ALA A 665 27.17 13.66 4.43
C ALA A 665 26.20 14.28 5.46
N ARG A 666 26.77 15.00 6.43
CA ARG A 666 26.05 15.57 7.59
C ARG A 666 25.03 16.64 7.18
N ASN A 667 25.41 17.61 6.36
CA ASN A 667 24.57 18.76 6.05
C ASN A 667 23.41 18.35 5.13
N VAL A 668 23.70 17.55 4.10
CA VAL A 668 22.68 16.95 3.23
C VAL A 668 21.68 16.14 4.04
N LEU A 669 22.14 15.26 4.94
CA LEU A 669 21.26 14.45 5.78
C LEU A 669 20.41 15.32 6.71
N GLN A 670 21.01 16.34 7.34
CA GLN A 670 20.30 17.25 8.22
C GLN A 670 19.17 17.97 7.47
N GLU A 671 19.40 18.47 6.25
CA GLU A 671 18.37 19.11 5.43
C GLU A 671 17.21 18.17 5.11
N MET A 672 17.50 16.94 4.66
CA MET A 672 16.47 15.95 4.32
C MET A 672 15.59 15.63 5.53
N LEU A 673 16.16 15.59 6.72
CA LEU A 673 15.44 15.26 7.95
C LEU A 673 14.78 16.47 8.63
N THR A 674 14.98 17.71 8.17
CA THR A 674 14.48 18.92 8.84
C THR A 674 13.72 19.85 7.90
N ILE A 675 14.40 20.85 7.31
CA ILE A 675 13.81 21.95 6.52
C ILE A 675 13.13 21.48 5.23
N LYS A 676 13.47 20.28 4.74
CA LYS A 676 12.79 19.66 3.60
C LYS A 676 11.59 18.79 4.01
N SER A 677 11.28 18.66 5.30
CA SER A 677 10.23 17.77 5.77
C SER A 677 9.34 18.42 6.83
N ASP A 678 9.66 18.23 8.10
CA ASP A 678 8.78 18.48 9.24
C ASP A 678 9.32 19.52 10.23
N ASP A 679 10.36 20.28 9.86
CA ASP A 679 10.64 21.58 10.48
C ASP A 679 9.72 22.65 9.87
N VAL A 680 8.61 22.92 10.56
CA VAL A 680 7.55 23.83 10.08
C VAL A 680 8.05 25.27 9.92
N LEU A 681 8.87 25.74 10.87
CA LEU A 681 9.40 27.11 10.85
C LEU A 681 10.60 27.20 9.90
N GLY A 682 11.50 26.21 9.96
CA GLY A 682 12.68 26.15 9.12
C GLY A 682 12.36 26.03 7.64
N ARG A 683 11.33 25.26 7.24
CA ARG A 683 10.95 25.16 5.82
C ARG A 683 10.41 26.46 5.24
N ALA A 684 9.62 27.21 6.02
CA ALA A 684 9.08 28.50 5.59
C ALA A 684 10.21 29.54 5.47
N ALA A 685 11.09 29.59 6.46
CA ALA A 685 12.28 30.44 6.44
C ALA A 685 13.24 30.06 5.29
N ALA A 686 13.42 28.76 4.99
CA ALA A 686 14.24 28.31 3.89
C ALA A 686 13.66 28.74 2.53
N TYR A 687 12.34 28.64 2.34
CA TYR A 687 11.68 29.13 1.13
C TYR A 687 11.88 30.64 0.95
N GLU A 688 11.67 31.44 2.00
CA GLU A 688 11.90 32.89 1.96
C GLU A 688 13.37 33.23 1.66
N ALA A 689 14.30 32.54 2.29
CA ALA A 689 15.74 32.72 2.07
C ALA A 689 16.12 32.42 0.61
N ILE A 690 15.61 31.33 0.03
CA ILE A 690 15.85 30.96 -1.38
C ILE A 690 15.33 32.06 -2.32
N VAL A 691 14.11 32.57 -2.09
CA VAL A 691 13.52 33.61 -2.94
C VAL A 691 14.27 34.94 -2.83
N ARG A 692 14.83 35.26 -1.65
CA ARG A 692 15.64 36.48 -1.44
C ARG A 692 17.11 36.35 -1.82
N GLY A 693 17.60 35.13 -2.04
CA GLY A 693 19.04 34.86 -2.21
C GLY A 693 19.85 35.01 -0.93
N GLU A 694 19.24 34.82 0.24
CA GLU A 694 19.88 34.86 1.56
C GLU A 694 20.34 33.45 1.98
N PRO A 695 21.37 33.30 2.85
CA PRO A 695 21.79 32.00 3.36
C PRO A 695 20.71 31.38 4.27
N ILE A 696 20.53 30.06 4.14
CA ILE A 696 19.53 29.31 4.92
C ILE A 696 19.99 29.22 6.38
N LYS A 697 19.08 29.55 7.31
CA LYS A 697 19.33 29.49 8.77
C LYS A 697 19.43 28.04 9.26
N LYS A 698 20.07 27.86 10.43
CA LYS A 698 20.16 26.54 11.08
C LYS A 698 18.76 25.95 11.36
N PRO A 699 18.54 24.65 11.10
CA PRO A 699 17.27 23.99 11.35
C PRO A 699 16.88 23.90 12.83
N ASN A 700 15.58 23.81 13.10
CA ASN A 700 15.02 23.57 14.44
C ASN A 700 14.70 22.07 14.66
N ILE A 701 14.25 21.72 15.87
CA ILE A 701 13.78 20.37 16.18
C ILE A 701 12.59 19.98 15.27
N PRO A 702 12.64 18.82 14.60
CA PRO A 702 11.54 18.28 13.82
C PRO A 702 10.22 18.12 14.58
N ALA A 703 9.10 18.44 13.95
CA ALA A 703 7.78 18.25 14.55
C ALA A 703 7.50 16.76 14.87
N SER A 704 8.02 15.80 14.10
CA SER A 704 7.86 14.36 14.37
C SER A 704 8.54 13.91 15.67
N PHE A 705 9.63 14.57 16.07
CA PHE A 705 10.29 14.29 17.35
C PHE A 705 9.41 14.72 18.53
N ASN A 706 8.79 15.89 18.46
CA ASN A 706 7.83 16.35 19.47
C ASN A 706 6.60 15.43 19.57
N VAL A 707 6.17 14.86 18.43
CA VAL A 707 5.09 13.85 18.41
C VAL A 707 5.52 12.57 19.12
N LEU A 708 6.74 12.08 18.87
CA LEU A 708 7.30 10.92 19.57
C LEU A 708 7.32 11.17 21.09
N VAL A 709 7.80 12.33 21.52
CA VAL A 709 7.85 12.73 22.93
C VAL A 709 6.46 12.65 23.56
N ASN A 710 5.44 13.21 22.92
CA ASN A 710 4.06 13.17 23.41
C ASN A 710 3.49 11.75 23.44
N GLU A 711 3.81 10.90 22.45
CA GLU A 711 3.38 9.49 22.41
C GLU A 711 4.04 8.64 23.49
N ILE A 712 5.32 8.88 23.81
CA ILE A 712 6.01 8.23 24.95
C ILE A 712 5.38 8.68 26.28
N LYS A 713 5.11 9.99 26.43
CA LYS A 713 4.40 10.52 27.60
C LYS A 713 3.01 9.91 27.75
N ALA A 714 2.30 9.68 26.65
CA ALA A 714 0.97 9.06 26.65
C ALA A 714 0.97 7.60 27.14
N LEU A 715 2.12 6.91 27.10
CA LEU A 715 2.29 5.58 27.68
C LEU A 715 2.51 5.62 29.21
N GLY A 716 2.59 6.80 29.83
CA GLY A 716 2.96 6.92 31.25
C GLY A 716 4.47 6.80 31.49
N LEU A 717 5.28 7.17 30.50
CA LEU A 717 6.74 7.23 30.60
C LEU A 717 7.22 8.67 30.50
N ASN A 718 8.19 9.06 31.33
CA ASN A 718 8.83 10.37 31.23
C ASN A 718 10.00 10.30 30.25
N ILE A 719 10.19 11.38 29.47
CA ILE A 719 11.30 11.54 28.53
C ILE A 719 11.89 12.95 28.68
N GLU A 720 13.19 13.02 28.95
CA GLU A 720 13.90 14.26 29.22
C GLU A 720 15.23 14.33 28.46
N PRO A 721 15.56 15.47 27.82
CA PRO A 721 16.88 15.71 27.24
C PRO A 721 17.94 15.95 28.32
N ILE A 722 19.10 15.34 28.14
CA ILE A 722 20.31 15.54 28.94
C ILE A 722 21.24 16.49 28.18
N TYR A 723 21.57 17.62 28.81
CA TYR A 723 22.45 18.66 28.28
C TYR A 723 23.85 18.56 28.91
N ASP A 724 24.91 18.89 28.15
CA ASP A 724 26.30 18.90 28.66
C ASP A 724 26.58 20.11 29.57
N SER A 725 25.84 21.21 29.41
CA SER A 725 25.95 22.42 30.26
C SER A 725 24.59 23.06 30.50
N ALA A 726 24.45 23.80 31.61
CA ALA A 726 23.22 24.52 31.94
C ALA A 726 22.86 25.65 30.95
N HIS A 727 23.81 26.06 30.10
CA HIS A 727 23.66 27.12 29.09
C HIS A 727 23.56 26.59 27.65
N ALA A 728 23.49 25.27 27.45
CA ALA A 728 23.28 24.70 26.12
C ALA A 728 21.93 25.17 25.54
N HIS A 729 21.90 25.46 24.23
CA HIS A 729 20.65 25.72 23.54
C HIS A 729 19.70 24.53 23.72
N LYS A 730 18.40 24.79 23.89
CA LYS A 730 17.37 23.74 24.08
C LYS A 730 17.41 22.64 23.02
N ASP A 731 17.88 22.97 21.83
CA ASP A 731 17.92 22.08 20.67
C ASP A 731 19.20 21.23 20.59
N ASP A 732 20.17 21.44 21.48
CA ASP A 732 21.48 20.79 21.46
C ASP A 732 21.68 19.92 22.71
N PHE A 733 21.03 18.74 22.71
CA PHE A 733 21.11 17.76 23.80
C PHE A 733 21.88 16.50 23.38
N LYS A 734 22.62 15.90 24.33
CA LYS A 734 23.51 14.76 24.07
C LYS A 734 22.81 13.41 24.13
N ALA A 735 21.84 13.27 25.04
CA ALA A 735 21.15 12.02 25.26
C ALA A 735 19.70 12.28 25.70
N LEU A 736 18.86 11.26 25.54
CA LEU A 736 17.50 11.24 26.07
C LEU A 736 17.43 10.23 27.21
N LYS A 737 16.88 10.65 28.34
CA LYS A 737 16.56 9.78 29.47
C LYS A 737 15.10 9.39 29.38
N ILE A 738 14.82 8.08 29.42
CA ILE A 738 13.44 7.55 29.55
C ILE A 738 13.29 6.89 30.91
N SER A 739 12.28 7.29 31.68
CA SER A 739 11.96 6.73 33.00
C SER A 739 10.45 6.49 33.14
N ILE A 740 10.05 5.82 34.22
CA ILE A 740 8.63 5.67 34.57
C ILE A 740 8.12 7.05 35.02
N ALA A 741 6.95 7.49 34.53
CA ALA A 741 6.38 8.75 34.96
C ALA A 741 5.73 8.61 36.35
N SER A 742 6.02 9.54 37.24
CA SER A 742 5.28 9.67 38.50
C SER A 742 3.92 10.33 38.28
N LEU A 743 3.06 10.31 39.31
CA LEU A 743 1.80 11.03 39.29
C LEU A 743 2.02 12.53 39.05
N ASP A 744 3.00 13.12 39.73
CA ASP A 744 3.32 14.54 39.63
C ASP A 744 3.82 14.90 38.23
N ASP A 745 4.61 14.03 37.59
CA ASP A 745 5.04 14.21 36.21
C ASP A 745 3.83 14.29 35.27
N ILE A 746 2.92 13.32 35.35
CA ILE A 746 1.73 13.26 34.48
C ILE A 746 0.83 14.49 34.70
N LEU A 747 0.64 14.91 35.95
CA LEU A 747 -0.15 16.10 36.28
C LEU A 747 0.53 17.38 35.79
N SER A 748 1.86 17.47 35.81
CA SER A 748 2.60 18.64 35.31
C SER A 748 2.43 18.85 33.80
N TRP A 749 2.23 17.78 33.03
CA TRP A 749 1.99 17.85 31.58
C TRP A 749 0.52 18.18 31.26
N SER A 750 -0.38 17.94 32.21
CA SER A 750 -1.81 18.01 32.00
C SER A 750 -2.39 19.40 32.25
N HIS A 751 -3.31 19.80 31.39
CA HIS A 751 -4.02 21.08 31.49
C HIS A 751 -5.49 20.90 31.94
N GLY A 752 -5.89 19.67 32.29
CA GLY A 752 -7.23 19.38 32.83
C GLY A 752 -7.65 17.92 32.67
N GLU A 753 -8.64 17.51 33.47
CA GLU A 753 -9.22 16.16 33.45
C GLU A 753 -10.27 16.03 32.33
N VAL A 754 -10.18 14.95 31.56
CA VAL A 754 -11.18 14.56 30.54
C VAL A 754 -12.23 13.67 31.19
N LEU A 755 -13.45 14.19 31.31
CA LEU A 755 -14.56 13.51 31.96
C LEU A 755 -15.49 12.82 30.96
N LYS A 756 -15.62 13.36 29.75
CA LYS A 756 -16.59 12.91 28.76
C LYS A 756 -15.94 12.18 27.57
N PRO A 757 -16.54 11.07 27.09
CA PRO A 757 -16.05 10.32 25.94
C PRO A 757 -16.34 10.99 24.58
N GLU A 758 -17.25 11.95 24.54
CA GLU A 758 -17.63 12.64 23.32
C GLU A 758 -16.51 13.58 22.85
N THR A 759 -16.32 13.65 21.53
CA THR A 759 -15.33 14.52 20.91
C THR A 759 -15.97 15.86 20.53
N ILE A 760 -16.99 15.81 19.68
CA ILE A 760 -17.75 16.96 19.19
C ILE A 760 -19.21 16.80 19.58
N ASN A 761 -19.85 17.91 19.96
CA ASN A 761 -21.28 17.96 20.16
C ASN A 761 -22.01 17.89 18.81
N TYR A 762 -22.91 16.93 18.62
CA TYR A 762 -23.59 16.71 17.34
C TYR A 762 -24.47 17.90 16.90
N ARG A 763 -24.98 18.71 17.85
CA ARG A 763 -25.84 19.87 17.54
C ARG A 763 -24.99 21.08 17.14
N THR A 764 -24.00 21.42 17.96
CA THR A 764 -23.21 22.66 17.78
C THR A 764 -21.99 22.45 16.88
N GLN A 765 -21.60 21.21 16.59
CA GLN A 765 -20.34 20.83 15.92
C GLN A 765 -19.08 21.42 16.55
N ARG A 766 -19.17 21.93 17.78
CA ARG A 766 -18.03 22.40 18.58
C ARG A 766 -17.52 21.28 19.47
N PRO A 767 -16.25 21.34 19.89
CA PRO A 767 -15.72 20.40 20.87
C PRO A 767 -16.60 20.35 22.12
N GLU A 768 -16.92 19.14 22.57
CA GLU A 768 -17.73 18.94 23.76
C GLU A 768 -16.95 19.43 25.00
N LYS A 769 -17.64 20.16 25.89
CA LYS A 769 -17.04 20.64 27.14
C LYS A 769 -16.63 19.44 27.99
N ASP A 770 -15.36 19.44 28.43
CA ASP A 770 -14.72 18.37 29.21
C ASP A 770 -14.65 17.01 28.48
N GLY A 771 -14.90 17.03 27.17
CA GLY A 771 -14.74 15.90 26.28
C GLY A 771 -13.32 15.75 25.73
N LEU A 772 -13.14 14.74 24.88
CA LEU A 772 -11.84 14.40 24.28
C LEU A 772 -11.24 15.52 23.42
N PHE A 773 -11.99 16.56 23.02
CA PHE A 773 -11.48 17.68 22.22
C PHE A 773 -11.65 19.04 22.93
N SER A 774 -12.04 19.03 24.21
CA SER A 774 -12.39 20.20 25.02
C SER A 774 -11.42 21.38 24.85
N GLU A 775 -11.95 22.54 24.49
CA GLU A 775 -11.14 23.78 24.35
C GLU A 775 -10.56 24.26 25.68
N ARG A 776 -11.22 23.93 26.80
CA ARG A 776 -10.74 24.28 28.15
C ARG A 776 -9.45 23.55 28.51
N ILE A 777 -9.32 22.29 28.08
CA ILE A 777 -8.19 21.42 28.42
C ILE A 777 -7.08 21.61 27.40
N PHE A 778 -7.42 21.48 26.12
CA PHE A 778 -6.41 21.43 25.06
C PHE A 778 -6.08 22.80 24.47
N GLY A 779 -6.84 23.85 24.79
CA GLY A 779 -6.70 25.19 24.23
C GLY A 779 -7.70 25.49 23.11
N PRO A 780 -7.76 26.75 22.64
CA PRO A 780 -8.83 27.24 21.76
C PRO A 780 -8.71 26.69 20.33
N VAL A 781 -9.85 26.48 19.66
CA VAL A 781 -9.85 26.05 18.24
C VAL A 781 -9.36 27.17 17.31
N LYS A 782 -9.55 28.43 17.71
CA LYS A 782 -9.16 29.60 16.93
C LYS A 782 -8.13 30.44 17.68
N ASP A 783 -7.22 31.03 16.93
CA ASP A 783 -6.17 31.87 17.50
C ASP A 783 -6.76 33.07 18.24
N TYR A 784 -6.35 33.23 19.49
CA TYR A 784 -6.72 34.35 20.36
C TYR A 784 -8.24 34.55 20.51
N GLU A 785 -9.01 33.46 20.45
CA GLU A 785 -10.46 33.48 20.68
C GLU A 785 -10.85 32.39 21.69
N CYS A 786 -11.61 32.76 22.72
CA CYS A 786 -12.19 31.79 23.65
C CYS A 786 -13.44 31.12 23.04
N ALA A 787 -13.78 29.90 23.47
CA ALA A 787 -14.89 29.12 22.90
C ALA A 787 -16.26 29.84 22.87
N CYS A 788 -16.55 30.72 23.83
CA CYS A 788 -17.82 31.47 23.85
C CYS A 788 -17.78 32.79 23.08
N GLY A 789 -16.61 33.20 22.56
CA GLY A 789 -16.43 34.45 21.83
C GLY A 789 -16.44 35.73 22.67
N LYS A 790 -16.48 35.65 24.01
CA LYS A 790 -16.44 36.83 24.90
C LYS A 790 -15.14 37.62 24.77
N TYR A 791 -14.00 36.91 24.81
CA TYR A 791 -12.68 37.47 24.56
C TYR A 791 -12.19 37.04 23.18
N LYS A 792 -11.82 38.03 22.37
CA LYS A 792 -11.32 37.88 21.00
C LYS A 792 -10.19 38.88 20.77
N LYS A 793 -9.19 38.49 19.96
CA LYS A 793 -7.98 39.26 19.57
C LYS A 793 -6.81 39.13 20.54
N ILE A 794 -5.62 39.41 20.01
CA ILE A 794 -4.31 39.24 20.66
C ILE A 794 -4.17 40.01 21.99
N LYS A 795 -4.92 41.11 22.18
CA LYS A 795 -4.88 41.92 23.41
C LYS A 795 -5.30 41.18 24.67
N TYR A 796 -6.10 40.11 24.54
CA TYR A 796 -6.52 39.26 25.66
C TYR A 796 -5.62 38.02 25.81
N LYS A 797 -4.46 37.96 25.15
CA LYS A 797 -3.54 36.82 25.23
C LYS A 797 -3.21 36.51 26.69
N GLY A 798 -3.36 35.24 27.09
CA GLY A 798 -3.13 34.75 28.45
C GLY A 798 -4.31 34.95 29.41
N THR A 799 -5.40 35.60 29.00
CA THR A 799 -6.61 35.72 29.82
C THR A 799 -7.42 34.43 29.74
N ILE A 800 -7.82 33.88 30.90
CA ILE A 800 -8.74 32.75 30.99
C ILE A 800 -10.17 33.29 31.01
N CYS A 801 -11.00 32.82 30.09
CA CYS A 801 -12.38 33.28 30.00
C CYS A 801 -13.20 32.84 31.22
N ASP A 802 -13.81 33.78 31.93
CA ASP A 802 -14.71 33.53 33.06
C ASP A 802 -15.96 32.71 32.68
N LYS A 803 -16.49 32.91 31.45
CA LYS A 803 -17.68 32.19 30.97
C LYS A 803 -17.41 30.75 30.51
N CYS A 804 -16.37 30.51 29.72
CA CYS A 804 -16.10 29.18 29.14
C CYS A 804 -14.86 28.47 29.68
N GLY A 805 -14.05 29.13 30.52
CA GLY A 805 -12.82 28.57 31.10
C GLY A 805 -11.66 28.39 30.11
N VAL A 806 -11.81 28.85 28.86
CA VAL A 806 -10.80 28.70 27.82
C VAL A 806 -9.80 29.84 27.90
N GLU A 807 -8.52 29.51 27.93
CA GLU A 807 -7.42 30.47 27.83
C GLU A 807 -7.32 31.02 26.41
N VAL A 808 -7.27 32.34 26.31
CA VAL A 808 -7.06 33.03 25.03
C VAL A 808 -5.58 32.95 24.65
N THR A 809 -5.26 32.02 23.78
CA THR A 809 -3.91 31.81 23.26
C THR A 809 -3.95 31.36 21.80
N ARG A 810 -2.81 31.04 21.20
CA ARG A 810 -2.75 30.46 19.85
C ARG A 810 -3.33 29.05 19.85
N SER A 811 -4.01 28.67 18.78
CA SER A 811 -4.59 27.34 18.60
C SER A 811 -3.53 26.23 18.54
N ASN A 812 -2.28 26.57 18.19
CA ASN A 812 -1.15 25.64 18.12
C ASN A 812 -0.89 24.86 19.42
N VAL A 813 -1.30 25.40 20.58
CA VAL A 813 -1.17 24.71 21.88
C VAL A 813 -1.97 23.40 21.92
N ARG A 814 -2.98 23.22 21.06
CA ARG A 814 -3.77 21.99 20.92
C ARG A 814 -2.98 20.80 20.39
N ARG A 815 -1.74 21.03 19.97
CA ARG A 815 -0.75 20.02 19.59
C ARG A 815 0.20 19.64 20.72
N GLU A 816 0.29 20.49 21.74
CA GLU A 816 1.27 20.37 22.83
C GLU A 816 0.60 19.98 24.16
N ARG A 817 -0.54 20.59 24.49
CA ARG A 817 -1.23 20.40 25.76
C ARG A 817 -1.82 19.01 25.88
N MET A 818 -1.46 18.30 26.94
CA MET A 818 -2.03 17.00 27.27
C MET A 818 -3.23 17.17 28.21
N GLY A 819 -4.17 16.22 28.14
CA GLY A 819 -5.20 16.02 29.15
C GLY A 819 -4.85 14.84 30.05
N HIS A 820 -5.66 14.57 31.06
CA HIS A 820 -5.54 13.33 31.83
C HIS A 820 -6.90 12.71 32.17
N ILE A 821 -6.90 11.43 32.54
CA ILE A 821 -8.06 10.72 33.08
C ILE A 821 -7.67 10.20 34.46
N THR A 822 -8.40 10.60 35.49
CA THR A 822 -8.25 10.01 36.82
C THR A 822 -8.99 8.68 36.88
N LEU A 823 -8.25 7.60 37.08
CA LEU A 823 -8.82 6.25 37.13
C LEU A 823 -9.57 6.04 38.45
N ALA A 824 -10.72 5.40 38.38
CA ALA A 824 -11.56 5.07 39.54
C ALA A 824 -10.92 4.01 40.44
N THR A 825 -10.00 3.21 39.88
CA THR A 825 -9.19 2.23 40.59
C THR A 825 -7.79 2.24 39.95
N PRO A 826 -6.70 2.06 40.72
CA PRO A 826 -5.37 1.81 40.20
C PRO A 826 -5.35 0.66 39.18
N VAL A 827 -4.56 0.80 38.11
CA VAL A 827 -4.44 -0.17 37.01
C VAL A 827 -2.96 -0.49 36.79
N ALA A 828 -2.60 -1.76 36.65
CA ALA A 828 -1.21 -2.15 36.40
C ALA A 828 -0.83 -1.83 34.95
N HIS A 829 0.35 -1.25 34.73
CA HIS A 829 0.83 -1.00 33.36
C HIS A 829 1.24 -2.32 32.69
N ILE A 830 0.64 -2.64 31.54
CA ILE A 830 0.79 -3.94 30.85
C ILE A 830 2.25 -4.31 30.52
N TRP A 831 3.08 -3.35 30.09
CA TRP A 831 4.50 -3.63 29.81
C TRP A 831 5.32 -4.06 31.04
N PHE A 832 4.93 -3.68 32.26
CA PHE A 832 5.64 -4.12 33.46
C PHE A 832 5.06 -5.43 34.02
N LEU A 833 3.80 -5.74 33.68
CA LEU A 833 3.10 -6.96 34.06
C LEU A 833 3.45 -8.15 33.17
N LYS A 834 3.37 -7.99 31.84
CA LYS A 834 3.45 -9.08 30.86
C LYS A 834 4.75 -9.13 30.05
N SER A 835 5.74 -8.26 30.33
CA SER A 835 7.05 -8.38 29.68
C SER A 835 7.72 -9.71 30.00
N ILE A 836 8.65 -10.15 29.14
CA ILE A 836 9.48 -11.33 29.39
C ILE A 836 10.93 -10.85 29.62
N PRO A 837 11.46 -10.89 30.87
CA PRO A 837 10.78 -11.22 32.14
C PRO A 837 9.86 -10.09 32.65
N SER A 838 8.88 -10.44 33.48
CA SER A 838 7.92 -9.48 34.05
C SER A 838 8.59 -8.68 35.16
N ARG A 839 8.62 -7.35 35.02
CA ARG A 839 9.31 -6.47 35.98
C ARG A 839 8.61 -6.46 37.33
N LEU A 840 7.26 -6.44 37.35
CA LEU A 840 6.48 -6.52 38.59
C LEU A 840 6.67 -7.86 39.31
N SER A 841 6.67 -8.97 38.56
CA SER A 841 6.96 -10.31 39.09
C SER A 841 8.37 -10.39 39.71
N LEU A 842 9.37 -9.79 39.05
CA LEU A 842 10.74 -9.75 39.58
C LEU A 842 10.82 -8.93 40.88
N ILE A 843 10.14 -7.78 40.99
CA ILE A 843 10.18 -6.97 42.23
C ILE A 843 9.51 -7.71 43.38
N LEU A 844 8.33 -8.29 43.15
CA LEU A 844 7.53 -8.97 44.17
C LEU A 844 8.00 -10.39 44.49
N ASP A 845 8.98 -10.92 43.75
CA ASP A 845 9.43 -12.32 43.83
C ASP A 845 8.26 -13.33 43.67
N ALA A 846 7.29 -12.99 42.83
CA ALA A 846 6.08 -13.78 42.57
C ALA A 846 6.12 -14.39 41.16
N SER A 847 5.38 -15.48 40.92
CA SER A 847 5.24 -16.07 39.58
C SER A 847 4.46 -15.12 38.65
N PRO A 848 4.88 -14.89 37.38
CA PRO A 848 4.18 -14.03 36.43
C PRO A 848 2.70 -14.40 36.25
N SER A 849 2.40 -15.70 36.07
CA SER A 849 1.03 -16.18 35.84
C SER A 849 0.14 -15.98 37.07
N LYS A 850 0.68 -16.21 38.27
CA LYS A 850 -0.06 -15.96 39.53
C LYS A 850 -0.33 -14.47 39.74
N LEU A 851 0.64 -13.62 39.43
CA LEU A 851 0.47 -12.17 39.53
C LEU A 851 -0.55 -11.64 38.51
N GLU A 852 -0.57 -12.21 37.29
CA GLU A 852 -1.57 -11.89 36.28
C GLU A 852 -3.01 -12.19 36.78
N ASN A 853 -3.22 -13.36 37.37
CA ASN A 853 -4.51 -13.72 37.96
C ASN A 853 -4.96 -12.75 39.05
N VAL A 854 -4.04 -12.25 39.88
CA VAL A 854 -4.34 -11.23 40.89
C VAL A 854 -4.78 -9.93 40.24
N ILE A 855 -4.05 -9.44 39.22
CA ILE A 855 -4.39 -8.18 38.54
C ILE A 855 -5.76 -8.26 37.85
N TYR A 856 -6.11 -9.40 37.25
CA TYR A 856 -7.41 -9.59 36.58
C TYR A 856 -8.53 -10.11 37.50
N TYR A 857 -8.37 -9.92 38.82
CA TYR A 857 -9.40 -10.18 39.84
C TYR A 857 -9.83 -11.66 39.96
N VAL A 858 -8.93 -12.59 39.66
CA VAL A 858 -9.15 -14.04 39.82
C VAL A 858 -8.58 -14.54 41.15
N ASP A 859 -7.32 -14.21 41.45
CA ASP A 859 -6.61 -14.64 42.66
C ASP A 859 -6.41 -13.48 43.66
N TYR A 860 -5.99 -13.82 44.88
CA TYR A 860 -5.70 -12.86 45.96
C TYR A 860 -4.20 -12.84 46.27
N ILE A 861 -3.68 -11.66 46.64
CA ILE A 861 -2.29 -11.50 47.10
C ILE A 861 -2.27 -11.03 48.55
N VAL A 862 -1.43 -11.64 49.37
CA VAL A 862 -1.21 -11.24 50.75
C VAL A 862 -0.51 -9.88 50.77
N THR A 863 -1.17 -8.89 51.34
CA THR A 863 -0.70 -7.50 51.45
C THR A 863 0.02 -7.21 52.76
N ASP A 864 -0.38 -7.88 53.84
CA ASP A 864 0.16 -7.69 55.18
C ASP A 864 -0.01 -8.97 56.03
N VAL A 865 0.90 -9.19 56.97
CA VAL A 865 0.88 -10.33 57.91
C VAL A 865 1.17 -9.82 59.31
N ASP A 866 0.27 -10.09 60.25
CA ASP A 866 0.41 -9.78 61.67
C ASP A 866 1.22 -10.92 62.33
N GLU A 867 2.53 -10.70 62.46
CA GLU A 867 3.47 -11.72 62.94
C GLU A 867 3.24 -12.12 64.41
N ASP A 868 2.61 -11.25 65.22
CA ASP A 868 2.31 -11.56 66.62
C ASP A 868 1.11 -12.50 66.71
N LYS A 869 0.02 -12.20 65.99
CA LYS A 869 -1.12 -13.13 65.89
C LYS A 869 -0.79 -14.41 65.18
N LYS A 870 0.13 -14.38 64.21
CA LYS A 870 0.64 -15.58 63.54
C LYS A 870 1.27 -16.55 64.55
N LYS A 871 2.07 -16.04 65.49
CA LYS A 871 2.65 -16.84 66.59
C LYS A 871 1.58 -17.36 67.54
N GLU A 872 0.65 -16.51 67.96
CA GLU A 872 -0.46 -16.93 68.84
C GLU A 872 -1.30 -18.05 68.22
N VAL A 873 -1.62 -17.95 66.92
CA VAL A 873 -2.38 -18.97 66.19
C VAL A 873 -1.56 -20.25 66.01
N LEU A 874 -0.26 -20.15 65.71
CA LEU A 874 0.62 -21.34 65.66
C LEU A 874 0.65 -22.04 67.02
N GLU A 875 0.73 -21.30 68.13
CA GLU A 875 0.65 -21.87 69.47
C GLU A 875 -0.72 -22.45 69.82
N GLN A 876 -1.82 -21.85 69.34
CA GLN A 876 -3.18 -22.38 69.49
C GLN A 876 -3.37 -23.69 68.73
N ILE A 877 -2.88 -23.76 67.48
CA ILE A 877 -2.86 -24.99 66.69
C ILE A 877 -2.08 -26.07 67.45
N ASP A 878 -0.91 -25.75 68.01
CA ASP A 878 -0.09 -26.67 68.79
C ASP A 878 -0.78 -27.15 70.07
N LYS A 879 -1.54 -26.27 70.75
CA LYS A 879 -2.35 -26.62 71.92
C LYS A 879 -3.55 -27.49 71.56
N GLU A 880 -4.30 -27.16 70.50
CA GLU A 880 -5.41 -27.97 69.99
C GLU A 880 -4.94 -29.36 69.55
N LEU A 881 -3.80 -29.44 68.86
CA LEU A 881 -3.19 -30.69 68.44
C LEU A 881 -2.92 -31.58 69.65
N LYS A 882 -2.28 -31.03 70.70
CA LYS A 882 -1.99 -31.72 71.97
C LYS A 882 -3.25 -32.19 72.71
N ILE A 883 -4.34 -31.41 72.66
CA ILE A 883 -5.62 -31.76 73.29
C ILE A 883 -6.32 -32.88 72.51
N LYS A 884 -6.43 -32.76 71.18
CA LYS A 884 -7.07 -33.75 70.30
C LYS A 884 -6.29 -35.07 70.24
N THR A 885 -4.95 -35.04 70.33
CA THR A 885 -4.13 -36.27 70.50
C THR A 885 -4.31 -36.90 71.88
N LYS A 886 -4.55 -36.11 72.94
CA LYS A 886 -4.87 -36.65 74.27
C LYS A 886 -6.27 -37.26 74.35
N SER A 887 -7.28 -36.65 73.73
CA SER A 887 -8.66 -37.15 73.74
C SER A 887 -8.87 -38.40 72.88
N LYS A 888 -8.12 -38.56 71.78
CA LYS A 888 -8.18 -39.76 70.91
C LYS A 888 -7.27 -40.92 71.35
N LYS A 889 -6.42 -40.73 72.37
CA LYS A 889 -5.58 -41.82 72.92
C LYS A 889 -6.39 -42.94 73.62
N SER A 890 -7.67 -42.72 73.92
CA SER A 890 -8.55 -43.71 74.54
C SER A 890 -9.34 -44.58 73.55
N SER A 891 -9.27 -44.33 72.23
CA SER A 891 -9.88 -45.16 71.18
C SER A 891 -8.81 -45.68 70.20
N LYS A 892 -8.89 -46.95 69.84
CA LYS A 892 -7.85 -47.76 69.18
C LYS A 892 -7.61 -47.45 67.68
N ASP A 893 -7.65 -46.21 67.24
CA ASP A 893 -7.44 -45.85 65.82
C ASP A 893 -6.17 -45.01 65.62
N LYS A 894 -5.06 -45.66 65.24
CA LYS A 894 -3.78 -45.00 64.91
C LYS A 894 -3.87 -44.10 63.67
N ALA A 895 -4.70 -44.46 62.70
CA ALA A 895 -4.87 -43.71 61.45
C ALA A 895 -5.41 -42.28 61.68
N ASP A 896 -6.36 -42.13 62.60
CA ASP A 896 -6.97 -40.85 62.96
C ASP A 896 -6.01 -39.83 63.59
N VAL A 897 -4.96 -40.30 64.25
CA VAL A 897 -3.93 -39.46 64.88
C VAL A 897 -2.88 -39.02 63.85
N GLU A 898 -2.59 -39.88 62.88
CA GLU A 898 -1.68 -39.58 61.78
C GLU A 898 -2.29 -38.52 60.87
N ASP A 899 -3.55 -38.67 60.48
CA ASP A 899 -4.30 -37.67 59.68
C ASP A 899 -4.38 -36.29 60.36
N LEU A 900 -4.57 -36.26 61.69
CA LEU A 900 -4.58 -35.01 62.46
C LEU A 900 -3.21 -34.32 62.51
N ASN A 901 -2.12 -35.10 62.59
CA ASN A 901 -0.76 -34.57 62.52
C ASN A 901 -0.47 -34.04 61.12
N THR A 902 -0.86 -34.77 60.07
CA THR A 902 -0.65 -34.36 58.68
C THR A 902 -1.41 -33.07 58.35
N GLU A 903 -2.67 -32.93 58.79
CA GLU A 903 -3.45 -31.70 58.59
C GLU A 903 -2.87 -30.53 59.38
N ALA A 904 -2.41 -30.74 60.62
CA ALA A 904 -1.79 -29.67 61.40
C ALA A 904 -0.41 -29.25 60.85
N GLU A 905 0.38 -30.19 60.36
CA GLU A 905 1.67 -29.92 59.72
C GLU A 905 1.48 -29.18 58.38
N ARG A 906 0.45 -29.55 57.62
CA ARG A 906 0.00 -28.81 56.44
C ARG A 906 -0.43 -27.38 56.78
N LEU A 907 -1.22 -27.17 57.84
CA LEU A 907 -1.63 -25.84 58.29
C LEU A 907 -0.43 -25.00 58.76
N ARG A 908 0.53 -25.60 59.47
CA ARG A 908 1.80 -24.94 59.85
C ARG A 908 2.61 -24.53 58.62
N GLN A 909 2.74 -25.39 57.62
CA GLN A 909 3.44 -25.07 56.37
C GLN A 909 2.78 -23.90 55.64
N ILE A 910 1.44 -23.89 55.55
CA ILE A 910 0.70 -22.81 54.91
C ILE A 910 0.87 -21.48 55.68
N LEU A 911 0.71 -21.49 57.01
CA LEU A 911 0.92 -20.30 57.85
C LEU A 911 2.36 -19.75 57.74
N ASN A 912 3.36 -20.62 57.72
CA ASN A 912 4.76 -20.21 57.55
C ASN A 912 5.07 -19.67 56.15
N ALA A 913 4.35 -20.14 55.12
CA ALA A 913 4.49 -19.64 53.75
C ALA A 913 3.85 -18.26 53.53
N LEU A 914 2.91 -17.83 54.40
CA LEU A 914 2.30 -16.51 54.33
C LEU A 914 3.33 -15.42 54.60
N LYS A 915 3.57 -14.63 53.56
CA LYS A 915 4.39 -13.41 53.55
C LYS A 915 3.76 -12.41 52.58
N PRO A 916 3.98 -11.09 52.74
CA PRO A 916 3.58 -10.11 51.74
C PRO A 916 4.10 -10.51 50.34
N GLY A 917 3.21 -10.50 49.34
CA GLY A 917 3.51 -10.96 47.97
C GLY A 917 3.16 -12.42 47.68
N TYR A 918 2.77 -13.22 48.68
CA TYR A 918 2.28 -14.59 48.46
C TYR A 918 0.89 -14.58 47.81
N VAL A 919 0.67 -15.39 46.77
CA VAL A 919 -0.58 -15.45 46.00
C VAL A 919 -1.40 -16.67 46.40
N LEU A 920 -2.67 -16.45 46.72
CA LEU A 920 -3.68 -17.42 47.12
C LEU A 920 -4.76 -17.51 46.04
N THR A 921 -5.17 -18.72 45.69
CA THR A 921 -6.37 -18.94 44.86
C THR A 921 -7.63 -18.50 45.61
N GLU A 922 -8.74 -18.28 44.90
CA GLU A 922 -10.00 -17.87 45.53
C GLU A 922 -10.47 -18.85 46.62
N SER A 923 -10.38 -20.16 46.38
CA SER A 923 -10.72 -21.19 47.37
C SER A 923 -9.79 -21.15 48.59
N GLU A 924 -8.48 -21.06 48.37
CA GLU A 924 -7.49 -20.98 49.47
C GLU A 924 -7.70 -19.72 50.31
N TYR A 925 -8.01 -18.59 49.66
CA TYR A 925 -8.29 -17.34 50.36
C TYR A 925 -9.52 -17.47 51.26
N PHE A 926 -10.64 -18.00 50.77
CA PHE A 926 -11.84 -18.16 51.60
C PHE A 926 -11.63 -19.13 52.76
N ASP A 927 -10.96 -20.26 52.51
CA ASP A 927 -10.65 -21.24 53.55
C ASP A 927 -9.73 -20.67 54.63
N LEU A 928 -8.65 -19.99 54.23
CA LEU A 928 -7.69 -19.38 55.15
C LEU A 928 -8.24 -18.13 55.82
N SER A 929 -9.04 -17.31 55.14
CA SER A 929 -9.69 -16.15 55.75
C SER A 929 -10.73 -16.57 56.78
N ARG A 930 -11.42 -17.71 56.58
CA ARG A 930 -12.38 -18.25 57.56
C ARG A 930 -11.67 -18.80 58.80
N ARG A 931 -10.51 -19.45 58.63
CA ARG A 931 -9.74 -20.06 59.72
C ARG A 931 -8.82 -19.06 60.44
N PHE A 932 -8.22 -18.12 59.70
CA PHE A 932 -7.10 -17.27 60.13
C PHE A 932 -7.23 -15.80 59.70
N GLY A 933 -8.44 -15.29 59.47
CA GLY A 933 -8.67 -13.92 58.97
C GLY A 933 -8.10 -12.78 59.83
N GLY A 934 -7.68 -13.07 61.07
CA GLY A 934 -6.95 -12.12 61.93
C GLY A 934 -5.43 -12.07 61.71
N VAL A 935 -4.84 -13.06 61.03
CA VAL A 935 -3.38 -13.25 60.88
C VAL A 935 -2.82 -12.54 59.65
N PHE A 936 -3.61 -12.45 58.57
CA PHE A 936 -3.14 -11.85 57.32
C PHE A 936 -4.24 -11.04 56.66
N ARG A 937 -3.83 -10.05 55.85
CA ARG A 937 -4.72 -9.30 54.96
C ARG A 937 -4.36 -9.61 53.54
N ALA A 938 -5.32 -10.05 52.73
CA ALA A 938 -5.13 -10.25 51.30
C ALA A 938 -6.13 -9.39 50.50
N GLY A 939 -5.68 -8.95 49.34
CA GLY A 939 -6.48 -8.15 48.40
C GLY A 939 -6.34 -8.69 46.98
N THR A 940 -7.08 -8.12 46.05
CA THR A 940 -7.04 -8.49 44.63
C THR A 940 -6.96 -7.23 43.76
N GLY A 941 -6.54 -7.39 42.51
CA GLY A 941 -6.31 -6.29 41.58
C GLY A 941 -5.01 -5.51 41.82
N ALA A 942 -4.82 -4.48 41.00
CA ALA A 942 -3.63 -3.62 41.05
C ALA A 942 -3.54 -2.77 42.34
N GLU A 943 -4.66 -2.52 43.02
CA GLU A 943 -4.72 -1.86 44.33
C GLU A 943 -3.92 -2.62 45.40
N ALA A 944 -4.11 -3.94 45.47
CA ALA A 944 -3.41 -4.77 46.44
C ALA A 944 -1.90 -4.80 46.16
N VAL A 945 -1.53 -4.91 44.88
CA VAL A 945 -0.12 -4.87 44.44
C VAL A 945 0.53 -3.53 44.77
N ARG A 946 -0.15 -2.42 44.50
CA ARG A 946 0.35 -1.08 44.82
C ARG A 946 0.61 -0.90 46.31
N SER A 947 -0.27 -1.43 47.18
CA SER A 947 -0.09 -1.34 48.64
C SER A 947 1.18 -2.02 49.14
N ILE A 948 1.61 -3.10 48.48
CA ILE A 948 2.87 -3.80 48.78
C ILE A 948 4.07 -2.99 48.28
N LEU A 949 3.98 -2.43 47.07
CA LEU A 949 5.06 -1.65 46.46
C LEU A 949 5.34 -0.34 47.23
N GLU A 950 4.31 0.34 47.74
CA GLU A 950 4.45 1.58 48.52
C GLU A 950 5.17 1.35 49.86
N LYS A 951 5.06 0.16 50.44
CA LYS A 951 5.74 -0.23 51.69
C LYS A 951 7.16 -0.78 51.46
N LEU A 952 7.60 -0.93 50.21
CA LEU A 952 8.85 -1.61 49.87
C LEU A 952 10.06 -0.69 50.04
N ASP A 953 10.96 -1.01 50.98
CA ASP A 953 12.25 -0.33 51.10
C ASP A 953 13.31 -0.97 50.16
N LEU A 954 13.64 -0.24 49.09
CA LEU A 954 14.61 -0.67 48.08
C LEU A 954 15.99 -1.00 48.68
N LYS A 955 16.47 -0.24 49.68
CA LYS A 955 17.81 -0.47 50.26
C LYS A 955 17.82 -1.76 51.08
N LYS A 956 16.75 -2.03 51.83
CA LYS A 956 16.59 -3.24 52.61
C LYS A 956 16.47 -4.48 51.71
N GLU A 957 15.68 -4.38 50.65
CA GLU A 957 15.52 -5.48 49.68
C GLU A 957 16.80 -5.78 48.90
N ILE A 958 17.59 -4.76 48.51
CA ILE A 958 18.88 -4.97 47.85
C ILE A 958 19.81 -5.83 48.73
N ARG A 959 19.95 -5.49 50.02
CA ARG A 959 20.76 -6.28 50.97
C ARG A 959 20.23 -7.70 51.13
N ALA A 960 18.91 -7.87 51.18
CA ALA A 960 18.29 -9.19 51.31
C ALA A 960 18.53 -10.06 50.06
N VAL A 961 18.50 -9.47 48.86
CA VAL A 961 18.77 -10.18 47.61
C VAL A 961 20.26 -10.51 47.47
N GLU A 962 21.16 -9.61 47.87
CA GLU A 962 22.61 -9.87 47.92
C GLU A 962 22.92 -11.09 48.80
N LYS A 963 22.36 -11.13 50.01
CA LYS A 963 22.50 -12.28 50.92
C LYS A 963 21.94 -13.58 50.33
N LYS A 964 20.79 -13.51 49.64
CA LYS A 964 20.20 -14.68 48.95
C LYS A 964 21.08 -15.20 47.81
N ILE A 965 21.83 -14.34 47.14
CA ILE A 965 22.78 -14.75 46.09
C ILE A 965 23.96 -15.47 46.73
N GLU A 966 24.50 -14.96 47.84
CA GLU A 966 25.59 -15.59 48.59
C GLU A 966 25.20 -16.96 49.17
N GLU A 967 23.94 -17.14 49.60
CA GLU A 967 23.43 -18.38 50.19
C GLU A 967 22.93 -19.42 49.15
N SER A 968 22.72 -19.02 47.88
CA SER A 968 22.12 -19.89 46.87
C SER A 968 23.12 -20.86 46.24
N LYS A 969 22.78 -22.15 46.21
CA LYS A 969 23.54 -23.21 45.52
C LYS A 969 22.96 -23.57 44.14
N ASP A 970 21.85 -22.93 43.73
CA ASP A 970 21.12 -23.23 42.49
C ASP A 970 21.37 -22.14 41.43
N PRO A 971 21.98 -22.46 40.27
CA PRO A 971 22.30 -21.50 39.21
C PRO A 971 21.08 -20.74 38.64
N LEU A 972 19.90 -21.37 38.64
CA LEU A 972 18.66 -20.76 38.12
C LEU A 972 18.14 -19.67 39.07
N SER A 973 18.09 -19.98 40.36
CA SER A 973 17.75 -19.02 41.42
C SER A 973 18.74 -17.85 41.48
N GLU A 974 20.04 -18.13 41.34
CA GLU A 974 21.09 -17.12 41.29
C GLU A 974 20.88 -16.15 40.11
N THR A 975 20.65 -16.67 38.90
CA THR A 975 20.40 -15.85 37.70
C THR A 975 19.16 -14.97 37.86
N LYS A 976 18.09 -15.50 38.46
CA LYS A 976 16.86 -14.73 38.76
C LYS A 976 17.14 -13.60 39.75
N ASN A 977 17.86 -13.88 40.84
CA ASN A 977 18.21 -12.90 41.87
C ASN A 977 19.17 -11.83 41.35
N LEU A 978 20.13 -12.18 40.47
CA LEU A 978 21.00 -11.21 39.81
C LEU A 978 20.21 -10.22 38.93
N ARG A 979 19.22 -10.70 38.17
CA ARG A 979 18.32 -9.84 37.39
C ARG A 979 17.50 -8.91 38.28
N ARG A 980 16.98 -9.43 39.41
CA ARG A 980 16.25 -8.65 40.42
C ARG A 980 17.14 -7.57 41.05
N LEU A 981 18.36 -7.93 41.47
CA LEU A 981 19.34 -7.01 42.06
C LEU A 981 19.72 -5.88 41.10
N LYS A 982 19.99 -6.20 39.83
CA LYS A 982 20.30 -5.21 38.79
C LYS A 982 19.18 -4.19 38.62
N MET A 983 17.93 -4.64 38.63
CA MET A 983 16.75 -3.78 38.52
C MET A 983 16.59 -2.87 39.75
N LEU A 984 16.67 -3.42 40.97
CA LEU A 984 16.54 -2.64 42.22
C LEU A 984 17.63 -1.56 42.33
N ARG A 985 18.89 -1.90 42.01
CA ARG A 985 20.01 -0.93 41.97
C ARG A 985 19.78 0.16 40.94
N SER A 986 19.25 -0.19 39.76
CA SER A 986 18.93 0.79 38.71
C SER A 986 17.82 1.75 39.14
N MET A 987 16.78 1.26 39.80
CA MET A 987 15.70 2.11 40.35
C MET A 987 16.23 3.07 41.41
N LEU A 988 17.04 2.57 42.35
CA LEU A 988 17.65 3.39 43.39
C LEU A 988 18.58 4.47 42.80
N LYS A 989 19.42 4.11 41.82
CA LYS A 989 20.33 5.05 41.14
C LYS A 989 19.58 6.19 40.43
N ASN A 990 18.41 5.90 39.88
CA ASN A 990 17.63 6.86 39.08
C ASN A 990 16.49 7.54 39.87
N ASN A 991 16.45 7.34 41.20
CA ASN A 991 15.38 7.83 42.07
C ASN A 991 13.97 7.44 41.60
N MET A 992 13.82 6.22 41.07
CA MET A 992 12.54 5.68 40.61
C MET A 992 11.90 4.82 41.70
N ARG A 993 10.59 4.99 41.89
CA ARG A 993 9.84 4.18 42.85
C ARG A 993 9.02 3.07 42.19
N PRO A 994 8.94 1.85 42.76
CA PRO A 994 8.23 0.73 42.15
C PRO A 994 6.73 0.94 41.93
N GLU A 995 6.07 1.70 42.82
CA GLU A 995 4.63 1.95 42.76
C GLU A 995 4.20 2.70 41.50
N TRP A 996 5.11 3.43 40.82
CA TRP A 996 4.82 4.14 39.57
C TRP A 996 4.51 3.19 38.40
N MET A 997 4.77 1.89 38.52
CA MET A 997 4.31 0.88 37.55
C MET A 997 2.80 0.63 37.63
N ILE A 998 2.12 1.13 38.67
CA ILE A 998 0.67 1.10 38.82
C ILE A 998 0.13 2.50 38.53
N LEU A 999 -0.64 2.61 37.45
CA LEU A 999 -1.20 3.87 36.97
C LEU A 999 -2.46 4.22 37.76
N THR A 1000 -2.51 5.45 38.25
CA THR A 1000 -3.68 6.07 38.89
C THR A 1000 -4.29 7.14 38.01
N VAL A 1001 -3.47 7.74 37.15
CA VAL A 1001 -3.84 8.76 36.19
C VAL A 1001 -3.29 8.34 34.83
N LEU A 1002 -4.11 8.48 33.79
CA LEU A 1002 -3.72 8.21 32.41
C LEU A 1002 -3.58 9.51 31.62
N PRO A 1003 -2.44 9.75 30.97
CA PRO A 1003 -2.28 10.88 30.07
C PRO A 1003 -3.12 10.71 28.79
N VAL A 1004 -3.74 11.81 28.35
CA VAL A 1004 -4.51 11.89 27.12
C VAL A 1004 -3.75 12.74 26.11
N LEU A 1005 -3.44 12.15 24.95
CA LEU A 1005 -2.76 12.86 23.87
C LEU A 1005 -3.51 14.14 23.44
N PRO A 1006 -2.79 15.15 22.94
CA PRO A 1006 -3.39 16.33 22.33
C PRO A 1006 -4.28 15.96 21.11
N PRO A 1007 -5.42 16.62 20.90
CA PRO A 1007 -6.40 16.28 19.86
C PRO A 1007 -5.83 16.35 18.43
N ASP A 1008 -4.87 17.24 18.16
CA ASP A 1008 -4.26 17.38 16.83
C ASP A 1008 -3.36 16.20 16.46
N LEU A 1009 -2.92 15.41 17.45
CA LEU A 1009 -2.20 14.15 17.26
C LEU A 1009 -3.13 12.94 17.11
N ARG A 1010 -4.43 13.13 17.35
CA ARG A 1010 -5.51 12.15 17.16
C ARG A 1010 -6.71 12.79 16.42
N PRO A 1011 -6.48 13.37 15.22
CA PRO A 1011 -7.46 14.22 14.54
C PRO A 1011 -8.72 13.44 14.14
N MET A 1012 -9.78 14.21 13.88
CA MET A 1012 -10.97 13.72 13.19
C MET A 1012 -11.03 14.38 11.82
N VAL A 1013 -11.07 13.56 10.78
CA VAL A 1013 -11.13 14.02 9.40
C VAL A 1013 -12.55 13.89 8.92
N ALA A 1014 -13.15 14.99 8.47
CA ALA A 1014 -14.43 14.93 7.78
C ALA A 1014 -14.24 14.16 6.46
N LEU A 1015 -14.96 13.05 6.32
CA LEU A 1015 -15.09 12.32 5.07
C LEU A 1015 -16.27 12.87 4.27
N ASP A 1016 -16.29 12.55 2.98
CA ASP A 1016 -17.42 12.82 2.12
C ASP A 1016 -18.71 12.18 2.67
N GLY A 1017 -19.83 12.91 2.59
CA GLY A 1017 -21.12 12.52 3.15
C GLY A 1017 -21.35 12.87 4.63
N GLY A 1018 -20.59 13.83 5.20
CA GLY A 1018 -20.81 14.35 6.56
C GLY A 1018 -20.42 13.39 7.69
N ARG A 1019 -19.77 12.27 7.35
CA ARG A 1019 -19.21 11.31 8.32
C ARG A 1019 -17.81 11.77 8.74
N PHE A 1020 -17.40 11.45 9.97
CA PHE A 1020 -16.04 11.72 10.43
C PHE A 1020 -15.25 10.41 10.54
N ALA A 1021 -14.07 10.36 9.92
CA ALA A 1021 -13.06 9.37 10.24
C ALA A 1021 -12.38 9.80 11.54
N THR A 1022 -12.51 8.98 12.58
CA THR A 1022 -11.84 9.20 13.87
C THR A 1022 -10.57 8.38 13.95
N SER A 1023 -9.52 8.91 14.57
CA SER A 1023 -8.34 8.12 14.95
C SER A 1023 -8.74 6.94 15.85
N ASP A 1024 -8.11 5.77 15.64
CA ASP A 1024 -8.35 4.54 16.44
C ASP A 1024 -8.11 4.79 17.94
N LEU A 1025 -7.18 5.69 18.29
CA LEU A 1025 -6.92 6.10 19.67
C LEU A 1025 -8.14 6.75 20.33
N ASN A 1026 -8.92 7.54 19.60
CA ASN A 1026 -10.11 8.17 20.18
C ASN A 1026 -11.14 7.12 20.60
N ASP A 1027 -11.23 6.01 19.85
CA ASP A 1027 -12.11 4.90 20.21
C ASP A 1027 -11.59 4.12 21.43
N LEU A 1028 -10.28 3.93 21.55
CA LEU A 1028 -9.65 3.32 22.73
C LEU A 1028 -9.82 4.20 23.98
N TYR A 1029 -9.52 5.51 23.90
CA TYR A 1029 -9.77 6.45 24.99
C TYR A 1029 -11.25 6.50 25.39
N ARG A 1030 -12.17 6.52 24.41
CA ARG A 1030 -13.61 6.47 24.67
C ARG A 1030 -14.00 5.24 25.48
N ARG A 1031 -13.45 4.07 25.16
CA ARG A 1031 -13.70 2.83 25.92
C ARG A 1031 -13.21 2.94 27.36
N VAL A 1032 -12.00 3.45 27.57
CA VAL A 1032 -11.44 3.68 28.92
C VAL A 1032 -12.35 4.63 29.71
N ILE A 1033 -12.72 5.79 29.15
CA ILE A 1033 -13.59 6.78 29.82
C ILE A 1033 -14.97 6.17 30.16
N ASN A 1034 -15.58 5.44 29.22
CA ASN A 1034 -16.88 4.79 29.44
C ASN A 1034 -16.83 3.78 30.59
N ARG A 1035 -15.80 2.93 30.62
CA ARG A 1035 -15.59 1.93 31.70
C ARG A 1035 -15.30 2.61 33.03
N ASN A 1036 -14.45 3.62 33.02
CA ASN A 1036 -14.09 4.40 34.20
C ASN A 1036 -15.30 5.10 34.82
N ASN A 1037 -16.11 5.80 34.01
CA ASN A 1037 -17.30 6.50 34.47
C ASN A 1037 -18.39 5.53 34.95
N ARG A 1038 -18.55 4.38 34.26
CA ARG A 1038 -19.46 3.33 34.72
C ARG A 1038 -19.03 2.77 36.08
N LEU A 1039 -17.74 2.52 36.27
CA LEU A 1039 -17.21 2.07 37.55
C LEU A 1039 -17.40 3.11 38.67
N LYS A 1040 -17.14 4.41 38.42
CA LYS A 1040 -17.42 5.49 39.39
C LYS A 1040 -18.89 5.45 39.85
N LYS A 1041 -19.83 5.36 38.91
CA LYS A 1041 -21.27 5.24 39.23
C LYS A 1041 -21.61 3.99 40.03
N LEU A 1042 -21.01 2.84 39.68
CA LEU A 1042 -21.23 1.58 40.42
C LEU A 1042 -20.72 1.66 41.86
N LEU A 1043 -19.60 2.36 42.08
CA LEU A 1043 -19.06 2.61 43.43
C LEU A 1043 -19.95 3.59 44.22
N GLU A 1044 -20.47 4.64 43.59
CA GLU A 1044 -21.39 5.60 44.21
C GLU A 1044 -22.69 4.93 44.70
N ILE A 1045 -23.27 4.04 43.88
CA ILE A 1045 -24.49 3.31 44.24
C ILE A 1045 -24.24 2.08 45.11
N LYS A 1046 -22.98 1.83 45.53
CA LYS A 1046 -22.57 0.64 46.30
C LYS A 1046 -23.05 -0.68 45.68
N ALA A 1047 -22.82 -0.85 44.37
CA ALA A 1047 -23.19 -2.07 43.65
C ALA A 1047 -22.49 -3.32 44.24
N PRO A 1048 -23.07 -4.54 44.07
CA PRO A 1048 -22.45 -5.78 44.55
C PRO A 1048 -21.01 -5.98 44.07
N ASP A 1049 -20.15 -6.49 44.96
CA ASP A 1049 -18.70 -6.63 44.73
C ASP A 1049 -18.34 -7.42 43.47
N ILE A 1050 -19.15 -8.41 43.08
CA ILE A 1050 -18.94 -9.21 41.85
C ILE A 1050 -19.02 -8.31 40.61
N ILE A 1051 -20.00 -7.41 40.56
CA ILE A 1051 -20.19 -6.47 39.45
C ILE A 1051 -19.05 -5.45 39.44
N VAL A 1052 -18.66 -4.96 40.61
CA VAL A 1052 -17.56 -4.01 40.77
C VAL A 1052 -16.23 -4.64 40.32
N LYS A 1053 -15.89 -5.85 40.78
CA LYS A 1053 -14.68 -6.59 40.36
C LYS A 1053 -14.65 -6.84 38.86
N ASN A 1054 -15.78 -7.25 38.27
CA ASN A 1054 -15.86 -7.44 36.83
C ASN A 1054 -15.63 -6.12 36.07
N GLU A 1055 -16.22 -5.00 36.51
CA GLU A 1055 -15.99 -3.71 35.85
C GLU A 1055 -14.57 -3.18 36.07
N LYS A 1056 -13.95 -3.42 37.23
CA LYS A 1056 -12.51 -3.15 37.47
C LYS A 1056 -11.62 -3.95 36.52
N ARG A 1057 -11.92 -5.24 36.30
CA ARG A 1057 -11.24 -6.08 35.29
C ARG A 1057 -11.42 -5.53 33.87
N MET A 1058 -12.64 -5.15 33.49
CA MET A 1058 -12.92 -4.56 32.17
C MET A 1058 -12.19 -3.23 31.97
N LEU A 1059 -12.01 -2.43 33.03
CA LEU A 1059 -11.22 -1.21 32.99
C LEU A 1059 -9.72 -1.52 32.78
N GLN A 1060 -9.16 -2.49 33.51
CA GLN A 1060 -7.78 -2.98 33.30
C GLN A 1060 -7.58 -3.40 31.83
N GLU A 1061 -8.47 -4.24 31.27
CA GLU A 1061 -8.38 -4.66 29.87
C GLU A 1061 -8.53 -3.52 28.85
N ALA A 1062 -9.34 -2.50 29.17
CA ALA A 1062 -9.50 -1.33 28.31
C ALA A 1062 -8.22 -0.47 28.27
N VAL A 1063 -7.54 -0.32 29.41
CA VAL A 1063 -6.25 0.39 29.50
C VAL A 1063 -5.14 -0.43 28.85
N ASP A 1064 -5.13 -1.75 29.04
CA ASP A 1064 -4.22 -2.66 28.35
C ASP A 1064 -4.33 -2.51 26.83
N SER A 1065 -5.56 -2.48 26.31
CA SER A 1065 -5.82 -2.29 24.87
C SER A 1065 -5.42 -0.91 24.35
N LEU A 1066 -5.49 0.13 25.19
CA LEU A 1066 -5.02 1.48 24.84
C LEU A 1066 -3.49 1.54 24.76
N ILE A 1067 -2.79 0.91 25.70
CA ILE A 1067 -1.32 0.88 25.76
C ILE A 1067 -0.75 -0.08 24.72
N ASP A 1068 -1.16 -1.35 24.72
CA ASP A 1068 -0.72 -2.38 23.78
C ASP A 1068 -1.82 -3.42 23.48
N ASN A 1069 -2.52 -3.24 22.36
CA ASN A 1069 -3.62 -4.11 21.91
C ASN A 1069 -3.12 -5.46 21.33
N SER A 1070 -1.82 -5.69 21.22
CA SER A 1070 -1.27 -6.90 20.59
C SER A 1070 -1.11 -8.08 21.56
N ILE A 1071 -1.08 -7.80 22.87
CA ILE A 1071 -0.73 -8.78 23.91
C ILE A 1071 -1.95 -9.60 24.38
N ASN A 1072 -3.17 -9.07 24.23
CA ASN A 1072 -4.45 -9.70 24.65
C ASN A 1072 -5.37 -9.99 23.45
N ASN A 1073 -6.59 -10.49 23.72
CA ASN A 1073 -7.66 -10.60 22.72
C ASN A 1073 -7.87 -9.25 22.01
N GLN A 1074 -7.45 -9.18 20.75
CA GLN A 1074 -7.36 -7.93 19.99
C GLN A 1074 -8.73 -7.25 19.91
N GLN A 1075 -8.80 -6.02 20.38
CA GLN A 1075 -9.98 -5.19 20.21
C GLN A 1075 -10.11 -4.80 18.75
N LEU A 1076 -11.25 -5.17 18.15
CA LEU A 1076 -11.56 -4.89 16.77
C LEU A 1076 -12.38 -3.60 16.64
N SER A 1077 -12.15 -2.89 15.54
CA SER A 1077 -13.01 -1.82 15.05
C SER A 1077 -14.32 -2.37 14.48
N ASN A 1078 -15.26 -1.48 14.15
CA ASN A 1078 -16.51 -1.84 13.47
C ASN A 1078 -16.29 -2.57 12.13
N ARG A 1079 -15.11 -2.40 11.51
CA ARG A 1079 -14.70 -3.08 10.27
C ARG A 1079 -13.91 -4.37 10.51
N ARG A 1080 -13.95 -4.95 11.73
CA ARG A 1080 -13.25 -6.18 12.13
C ARG A 1080 -11.72 -6.16 11.94
N ARG A 1081 -11.11 -5.00 11.75
CA ARG A 1081 -9.65 -4.81 11.87
C ARG A 1081 -9.27 -4.50 13.33
N PRO A 1082 -8.12 -4.96 13.85
CA PRO A 1082 -7.60 -4.56 15.15
C PRO A 1082 -7.40 -3.04 15.23
N LEU A 1083 -7.76 -2.43 16.37
CA LEU A 1083 -7.47 -1.02 16.65
C LEU A 1083 -5.98 -0.84 16.96
N ARG A 1084 -5.37 0.24 16.45
CA ARG A 1084 -3.98 0.59 16.76
C ARG A 1084 -3.88 1.25 18.14
N SER A 1085 -3.10 0.63 19.03
CA SER A 1085 -2.76 1.14 20.36
C SER A 1085 -1.62 2.17 20.32
N LEU A 1086 -1.31 2.79 21.47
CA LEU A 1086 -0.16 3.70 21.61
C LEU A 1086 1.17 2.99 21.28
N ALA A 1087 1.35 1.73 21.71
CA ALA A 1087 2.54 0.95 21.38
C ALA A 1087 2.65 0.65 19.87
N ASP A 1088 1.52 0.34 19.22
CA ASP A 1088 1.48 0.06 17.77
C ASP A 1088 1.86 1.28 16.92
N MET A 1089 1.70 2.49 17.46
CA MET A 1089 2.16 3.71 16.80
C MET A 1089 3.67 3.83 16.80
N LEU A 1090 4.37 3.22 17.76
CA LEU A 1090 5.82 3.29 17.89
C LEU A 1090 6.54 2.14 17.16
N LYS A 1091 6.00 0.91 17.22
CA LYS A 1091 6.68 -0.31 16.76
C LYS A 1091 6.41 -0.69 15.30
N GLY A 1092 7.30 -1.52 14.74
CA GLY A 1092 7.16 -2.10 13.40
C GLY A 1092 7.59 -1.18 12.25
N LYS A 1093 7.44 -1.68 11.01
CA LYS A 1093 7.83 -0.95 9.78
C LYS A 1093 7.02 0.34 9.55
N GLN A 1094 5.81 0.40 10.11
CA GLN A 1094 4.88 1.55 10.02
C GLN A 1094 4.79 2.33 11.36
N GLY A 1095 5.71 2.08 12.29
CA GLY A 1095 5.80 2.81 13.56
C GLY A 1095 6.61 4.09 13.42
N ARG A 1096 6.47 5.03 14.37
CA ARG A 1096 7.13 6.35 14.36
C ARG A 1096 8.63 6.29 14.11
N PHE A 1097 9.34 5.39 14.79
CA PHE A 1097 10.80 5.30 14.71
C PHE A 1097 11.26 5.01 13.27
N ARG A 1098 10.79 3.91 12.68
CA ARG A 1098 11.22 3.50 11.32
C ARG A 1098 10.54 4.29 10.21
N GLN A 1099 9.27 4.66 10.39
CA GLN A 1099 8.50 5.29 9.31
C GLN A 1099 8.69 6.80 9.21
N ASN A 1100 8.81 7.50 10.34
CA ASN A 1100 8.75 8.96 10.38
C ASN A 1100 10.02 9.63 10.92
N LEU A 1101 10.87 8.94 11.68
CA LEU A 1101 12.11 9.52 12.21
C LEU A 1101 13.32 9.10 11.38
N LEU A 1102 13.56 7.79 11.23
CA LEU A 1102 14.68 7.25 10.43
C LEU A 1102 14.48 7.40 8.92
N GLY A 1103 13.26 7.67 8.48
CA GLY A 1103 12.97 8.01 7.09
C GLY A 1103 11.85 9.04 7.04
N LYS A 1104 11.93 9.97 6.09
CA LYS A 1104 11.00 11.09 5.94
C LYS A 1104 10.59 11.28 4.50
N ARG A 1105 9.41 11.86 4.30
CA ARG A 1105 9.07 12.41 2.98
C ARG A 1105 9.66 13.80 2.86
N VAL A 1106 10.18 14.14 1.69
CA VAL A 1106 10.94 15.37 1.49
C VAL A 1106 10.38 16.21 0.35
N ASP A 1107 10.38 17.53 0.57
CA ASP A 1107 10.18 18.59 -0.42
C ASP A 1107 11.41 18.69 -1.34
N TYR A 1108 11.31 19.45 -2.43
CA TYR A 1108 12.35 19.58 -3.46
C TYR A 1108 12.83 18.22 -3.95
N SER A 1109 11.86 17.38 -4.29
CA SER A 1109 12.08 16.02 -4.75
C SER A 1109 11.21 15.65 -5.94
N GLY A 1110 11.78 14.82 -6.82
CA GLY A 1110 11.13 14.31 -8.00
C GLY A 1110 11.46 12.85 -8.23
N ARG A 1111 10.78 12.24 -9.19
CA ARG A 1111 11.03 10.88 -9.64
C ARG A 1111 10.57 10.73 -11.09
N SER A 1112 11.36 10.04 -11.90
CA SER A 1112 10.95 9.58 -13.22
C SER A 1112 11.61 8.26 -13.57
N VAL A 1113 11.22 7.69 -14.70
CA VAL A 1113 11.92 6.57 -15.34
C VAL A 1113 13.30 7.02 -15.78
N ILE A 1114 14.29 6.14 -15.65
CA ILE A 1114 15.62 6.39 -16.20
C ILE A 1114 15.79 5.78 -17.59
N VAL A 1115 16.57 6.47 -18.40
CA VAL A 1115 16.98 6.08 -19.74
C VAL A 1115 18.48 6.30 -19.90
N VAL A 1116 19.08 5.63 -20.89
CA VAL A 1116 20.51 5.75 -21.14
C VAL A 1116 20.83 7.10 -21.78
N GLY A 1117 21.86 7.77 -21.27
CA GLY A 1117 22.40 9.01 -21.81
C GLY A 1117 23.85 8.82 -22.25
N PRO A 1118 24.13 8.19 -23.41
CA PRO A 1118 25.50 7.86 -23.81
C PRO A 1118 26.37 9.09 -24.07
N LYS A 1119 25.77 10.22 -24.41
CA LYS A 1119 26.47 11.50 -24.67
C LYS A 1119 26.82 12.29 -23.40
N LEU A 1120 26.33 11.87 -22.23
CA LEU A 1120 26.57 12.56 -20.96
C LEU A 1120 27.93 12.20 -20.39
N LYS A 1121 28.62 13.17 -19.77
CA LYS A 1121 29.83 12.88 -18.99
C LYS A 1121 29.46 12.18 -17.68
N VAL A 1122 30.41 11.48 -17.07
CA VAL A 1122 30.19 10.71 -15.84
C VAL A 1122 29.64 11.56 -14.68
N GLY A 1123 30.06 12.82 -14.59
CA GLY A 1123 29.61 13.80 -13.59
C GLY A 1123 28.23 14.42 -13.85
N GLU A 1124 27.59 14.11 -14.98
CA GLU A 1124 26.39 14.78 -15.49
C GLU A 1124 25.19 13.84 -15.50
N CYS A 1125 23.99 14.40 -15.33
CA CYS A 1125 22.74 13.68 -15.54
C CYS A 1125 21.75 14.55 -16.33
N GLY A 1126 20.92 13.94 -17.15
CA GLY A 1126 19.86 14.65 -17.87
C GLY A 1126 18.59 14.73 -17.03
N ILE A 1127 18.13 15.94 -16.70
CA ILE A 1127 16.85 16.17 -16.02
C ILE A 1127 15.85 16.80 -17.00
N PRO A 1128 14.62 16.25 -17.09
CA PRO A 1128 13.54 16.87 -17.86
C PRO A 1128 13.31 18.34 -17.50
N LYS A 1129 13.21 19.21 -18.51
CA LYS A 1129 12.95 20.65 -18.31
C LYS A 1129 11.77 20.94 -17.38
N VAL A 1130 10.64 20.27 -17.58
CA VAL A 1130 9.43 20.42 -16.75
C VAL A 1130 9.68 19.99 -15.29
N MET A 1131 10.45 18.94 -15.08
CA MET A 1131 10.83 18.50 -13.73
C MET A 1131 11.77 19.51 -13.07
N ALA A 1132 12.80 19.96 -13.78
CA ALA A 1132 13.76 20.94 -13.28
C ALA A 1132 13.06 22.25 -12.91
N LEU A 1133 12.15 22.74 -13.75
CA LEU A 1133 11.39 23.96 -13.49
C LEU A 1133 10.63 23.89 -12.17
N GLU A 1134 9.95 22.76 -11.88
CA GLU A 1134 9.24 22.60 -10.60
C GLU A 1134 10.16 22.43 -9.40
N LEU A 1135 11.26 21.69 -9.54
CA LEU A 1135 12.23 21.47 -8.46
C LEU A 1135 12.96 22.77 -8.07
N PHE A 1136 13.32 23.59 -9.06
CA PHE A 1136 14.04 24.84 -8.88
C PHE A 1136 13.14 26.08 -8.90
N ARG A 1137 11.81 25.91 -8.94
CA ARG A 1137 10.82 27.01 -9.04
C ARG A 1137 11.10 28.18 -8.08
N PRO A 1138 11.42 27.97 -6.78
CA PRO A 1138 11.68 29.08 -5.88
C PRO A 1138 12.96 29.88 -6.22
N PHE A 1139 13.99 29.21 -6.76
CA PHE A 1139 15.22 29.87 -7.21
C PHE A 1139 14.96 30.73 -8.46
N VAL A 1140 14.16 30.21 -9.41
CA VAL A 1140 13.75 30.96 -10.62
C VAL A 1140 12.96 32.20 -10.23
N ILE A 1141 12.03 32.09 -9.26
CA ILE A 1141 11.28 33.24 -8.74
C ILE A 1141 12.21 34.31 -8.16
N GLY A 1142 13.19 33.90 -7.34
CA GLY A 1142 14.16 34.83 -6.77
C GLY A 1142 14.97 35.56 -7.84
N GLU A 1143 15.42 34.85 -8.87
CA GLU A 1143 16.20 35.43 -9.97
C GLU A 1143 15.37 36.37 -10.86
N LEU A 1144 14.09 36.03 -11.13
CA LEU A 1144 13.16 36.93 -11.85
C LEU A 1144 12.94 38.25 -11.11
N ILE A 1145 12.81 38.19 -9.78
CA ILE A 1145 12.66 39.40 -8.95
C ILE A 1145 13.96 40.20 -8.93
N LYS A 1146 15.10 39.53 -8.78
CA LYS A 1146 16.42 40.16 -8.77
C LYS A 1146 16.74 40.88 -10.09
N ARG A 1147 16.32 40.33 -11.23
CA ARG A 1147 16.47 40.95 -12.56
C ARG A 1147 15.43 42.03 -12.86
N GLY A 1148 14.45 42.26 -11.97
CA GLY A 1148 13.39 43.24 -12.17
C GLY A 1148 12.31 42.83 -13.19
N LEU A 1149 12.31 41.57 -13.63
CA LEU A 1149 11.31 41.03 -14.57
C LEU A 1149 9.96 40.76 -13.88
N ALA A 1150 9.99 40.50 -12.57
CA ALA A 1150 8.80 40.33 -11.76
C ALA A 1150 8.86 41.20 -10.49
N PHE A 1151 7.75 41.86 -10.15
CA PHE A 1151 7.67 42.71 -8.96
C PHE A 1151 7.32 41.95 -7.67
N ASN A 1152 6.71 40.77 -7.79
CA ASN A 1152 6.30 39.94 -6.67
C ASN A 1152 6.20 38.47 -7.08
N VAL A 1153 6.10 37.58 -6.08
CA VAL A 1153 6.02 36.12 -6.25
C VAL A 1153 4.82 35.69 -7.11
N ARG A 1154 3.69 36.41 -7.03
CA ARG A 1154 2.48 36.08 -7.81
C ARG A 1154 2.67 36.38 -9.29
N ASN A 1155 3.27 37.53 -9.62
CA ASN A 1155 3.63 37.91 -10.97
C ASN A 1155 4.68 36.95 -11.54
N ALA A 1156 5.73 36.62 -10.77
CA ALA A 1156 6.75 35.65 -11.16
C ALA A 1156 6.14 34.28 -11.50
N ASN A 1157 5.21 33.77 -10.67
CA ASN A 1157 4.52 32.52 -10.98
C ASN A 1157 3.67 32.59 -12.25
N LYS A 1158 3.02 33.74 -12.50
CA LYS A 1158 2.25 33.95 -13.74
C LYS A 1158 3.15 33.91 -14.97
N LEU A 1159 4.33 34.54 -14.91
CA LEU A 1159 5.32 34.46 -15.99
C LEU A 1159 5.80 33.03 -16.20
N ILE A 1160 6.11 32.30 -15.12
CA ILE A 1160 6.50 30.88 -15.19
C ILE A 1160 5.41 30.02 -15.84
N GLU A 1161 4.13 30.27 -15.53
CA GLU A 1161 3.00 29.55 -16.14
C GLU A 1161 2.78 29.90 -17.62
N GLN A 1162 3.01 31.16 -18.00
CA GLN A 1162 2.97 31.60 -19.40
C GLN A 1162 4.13 31.02 -20.21
N GLY A 1163 5.25 30.71 -19.55
CA GLY A 1163 6.46 30.23 -20.18
C GLY A 1163 7.22 31.34 -20.91
N GLY A 1164 8.33 30.97 -21.55
CA GLY A 1164 9.16 31.88 -22.34
C GLY A 1164 10.62 31.45 -22.35
N ASP A 1165 11.34 31.79 -23.43
CA ASP A 1165 12.74 31.40 -23.60
C ASP A 1165 13.64 31.98 -22.50
N GLU A 1166 13.31 33.16 -21.99
CA GLU A 1166 14.02 33.78 -20.87
C GLU A 1166 13.95 32.96 -19.57
N ILE A 1167 12.81 32.31 -19.31
CA ILE A 1167 12.61 31.46 -18.13
C ILE A 1167 13.46 30.20 -18.23
N TRP A 1168 13.53 29.62 -19.43
CA TRP A 1168 14.39 28.47 -19.70
C TRP A 1168 15.87 28.82 -19.58
N ALA A 1169 16.29 30.00 -20.06
CA ALA A 1169 17.65 30.50 -19.90
C ALA A 1169 18.04 30.70 -18.43
N ILE A 1170 17.16 31.32 -17.63
CA ILE A 1170 17.36 31.49 -16.18
C ILE A 1170 17.48 30.13 -15.48
N LEU A 1171 16.59 29.18 -15.82
CA LEU A 1171 16.63 27.84 -15.25
C LEU A 1171 17.95 27.13 -15.59
N GLU A 1172 18.44 27.26 -16.81
CA GLU A 1172 19.71 26.67 -17.26
C GLU A 1172 20.91 27.25 -16.48
N GLU A 1173 20.93 28.55 -16.24
CA GLU A 1173 21.98 29.22 -15.44
C GLU A 1173 21.99 28.71 -13.99
N ILE A 1174 20.81 28.66 -13.35
CA ILE A 1174 20.67 28.17 -11.98
C ILE A 1174 21.11 26.71 -11.87
N THR A 1175 20.66 25.86 -12.79
CA THR A 1175 20.92 24.42 -12.75
C THR A 1175 22.39 24.08 -13.00
N LYS A 1176 23.09 24.81 -13.89
CA LYS A 1176 24.54 24.65 -14.10
C LYS A 1176 25.38 24.86 -12.84
N SER A 1177 24.93 25.76 -11.95
CA SER A 1177 25.67 26.11 -10.73
C SER A 1177 25.45 25.16 -9.55
N LYS A 1178 24.50 24.22 -9.64
CA LYS A 1178 24.06 23.37 -8.51
C LYS A 1178 24.19 21.88 -8.85
N ARG A 1179 24.41 21.06 -7.82
CA ARG A 1179 24.33 19.60 -7.89
C ARG A 1179 22.93 19.13 -7.53
N VAL A 1180 22.53 17.99 -8.10
CA VAL A 1180 21.37 17.20 -7.69
C VAL A 1180 21.81 15.83 -7.20
N LEU A 1181 21.03 15.21 -6.32
CA LEU A 1181 21.25 13.84 -5.88
C LEU A 1181 20.30 12.90 -6.62
N LEU A 1182 20.84 11.86 -7.23
CA LEU A 1182 20.06 10.77 -7.80
C LEU A 1182 20.10 9.57 -6.88
N ASN A 1183 18.96 8.90 -6.73
CA ASN A 1183 18.80 7.72 -5.89
C ASN A 1183 17.92 6.67 -6.60
N ARG A 1184 18.39 5.42 -6.69
CA ARG A 1184 17.58 4.27 -7.12
C ARG A 1184 17.24 3.39 -5.91
N ALA A 1185 15.94 3.18 -5.66
CA ALA A 1185 15.45 2.30 -4.61
C ALA A 1185 15.30 0.85 -5.12
N PRO A 1186 15.62 -0.18 -4.31
CA PRO A 1186 16.12 -0.09 -2.92
C PRO A 1186 17.58 0.35 -2.86
N THR A 1187 17.89 1.23 -1.90
CA THR A 1187 19.28 1.63 -1.62
C THR A 1187 20.01 0.48 -0.94
N LEU A 1188 20.95 -0.15 -1.63
CA LEU A 1188 21.69 -1.32 -1.12
C LEU A 1188 23.02 -0.93 -0.47
N HIS A 1189 23.65 0.14 -0.95
CA HIS A 1189 24.93 0.63 -0.46
C HIS A 1189 25.01 2.15 -0.64
N ARG A 1190 26.06 2.78 -0.10
CA ARG A 1190 26.21 4.26 -0.17
C ARG A 1190 26.19 4.78 -1.60
N LEU A 1191 26.85 4.11 -2.54
CA LEU A 1191 26.91 4.53 -3.94
C LEU A 1191 25.56 4.48 -4.69
N SER A 1192 24.50 3.91 -4.10
CA SER A 1192 23.15 3.99 -4.67
C SER A 1192 22.55 5.40 -4.56
N VAL A 1193 23.23 6.34 -3.88
CA VAL A 1193 22.96 7.79 -3.90
C VAL A 1193 24.23 8.52 -4.35
N GLN A 1194 24.16 9.30 -5.43
CA GLN A 1194 25.30 10.11 -5.92
C GLN A 1194 24.85 11.49 -6.40
N ALA A 1195 25.80 12.43 -6.39
CA ALA A 1195 25.61 13.80 -6.84
C ALA A 1195 26.04 14.00 -8.30
N PHE A 1196 25.20 14.67 -9.09
CA PHE A 1196 25.40 14.95 -10.51
C PHE A 1196 25.17 16.43 -10.83
N ARG A 1197 25.81 16.92 -11.89
CA ARG A 1197 25.47 18.20 -12.52
C ARG A 1197 24.27 17.98 -13.45
N PRO A 1198 23.14 18.67 -13.25
CA PRO A 1198 21.97 18.52 -14.11
C PRO A 1198 22.19 19.21 -15.46
N ILE A 1199 21.88 18.50 -16.54
CA ILE A 1199 21.73 19.02 -17.89
C ILE A 1199 20.24 18.98 -18.23
N LEU A 1200 19.69 20.09 -18.69
CA LEU A 1200 18.29 20.15 -19.07
C LEU A 1200 18.06 19.39 -20.37
N ILE A 1201 17.13 18.45 -20.36
CA ILE A 1201 16.77 17.64 -21.54
C ILE A 1201 15.27 17.74 -21.84
N GLU A 1202 14.93 17.50 -23.11
CA GLU A 1202 13.55 17.34 -23.55
C GLU A 1202 12.97 15.98 -23.13
N GLY A 1203 11.65 15.89 -23.10
CA GLY A 1203 10.92 14.69 -22.70
C GLY A 1203 10.67 14.60 -21.19
N LEU A 1204 10.43 13.38 -20.70
CA LEU A 1204 9.99 13.13 -19.31
C LEU A 1204 10.90 12.18 -18.52
N ALA A 1205 11.78 11.44 -19.19
CA ALA A 1205 12.68 10.48 -18.55
C ALA A 1205 14.01 11.13 -18.13
N ILE A 1206 14.63 10.62 -17.06
CA ILE A 1206 15.95 11.06 -16.58
C ILE A 1206 17.03 10.32 -17.36
N LYS A 1207 18.02 11.02 -17.93
CA LYS A 1207 19.16 10.38 -18.61
C LYS A 1207 20.32 10.18 -17.64
N ILE A 1208 20.89 8.98 -17.62
CA ILE A 1208 22.12 8.69 -16.85
C ILE A 1208 23.22 8.11 -17.75
N PRO A 1209 24.50 8.43 -17.49
CA PRO A 1209 25.61 7.83 -18.22
C PRO A 1209 25.68 6.30 -18.01
N PRO A 1210 25.93 5.48 -19.05
CA PRO A 1210 26.11 4.02 -18.89
C PRO A 1210 27.16 3.64 -17.83
N LEU A 1211 28.22 4.44 -17.72
CA LEU A 1211 29.37 4.19 -16.83
C LEU A 1211 29.05 4.23 -15.34
N VAL A 1212 27.91 4.82 -14.93
CA VAL A 1212 27.51 4.89 -13.52
C VAL A 1212 26.42 3.87 -13.16
N CYS A 1213 25.89 3.13 -14.15
CA CYS A 1213 24.74 2.24 -13.95
C CYS A 1213 25.01 1.13 -12.93
N THR A 1214 26.24 0.61 -12.89
CA THR A 1214 26.65 -0.44 -11.95
C THR A 1214 26.45 -0.02 -10.49
N ALA A 1215 26.75 1.25 -10.14
CA ALA A 1215 26.55 1.77 -8.79
C ALA A 1215 25.07 1.85 -8.38
N PHE A 1216 24.16 1.91 -9.34
CA PHE A 1216 22.72 1.88 -9.09
C PHE A 1216 22.10 0.50 -9.29
N ASN A 1217 22.86 -0.47 -9.80
CA ASN A 1217 22.35 -1.73 -10.34
C ASN A 1217 21.23 -1.51 -11.38
N ALA A 1218 21.37 -0.46 -12.21
CA ALA A 1218 20.35 -0.05 -13.17
C ALA A 1218 20.46 -0.86 -14.47
N ASP A 1219 19.35 -1.47 -14.89
CA ASP A 1219 19.28 -2.34 -16.07
C ASP A 1219 18.38 -1.77 -17.18
N PHE A 1220 17.68 -0.65 -16.92
CA PHE A 1220 16.76 0.01 -17.85
C PHE A 1220 15.52 -0.80 -18.21
N ASP A 1221 15.04 -1.63 -17.29
CA ASP A 1221 13.83 -2.42 -17.49
C ASP A 1221 12.51 -1.68 -17.14
N GLY A 1222 12.59 -0.41 -16.77
CA GLY A 1222 11.46 0.36 -16.22
C GLY A 1222 11.77 1.03 -14.88
N ASP A 1223 13.03 0.92 -14.46
CA ASP A 1223 13.68 1.58 -13.34
C ASP A 1223 13.27 3.03 -13.15
N GLN A 1224 13.10 3.41 -11.88
CA GLN A 1224 12.81 4.77 -11.47
C GLN A 1224 13.92 5.29 -10.57
N MET A 1225 14.33 6.53 -10.79
CA MET A 1225 15.21 7.24 -9.87
C MET A 1225 14.50 8.43 -9.27
N ALA A 1226 14.73 8.63 -7.97
CA ALA A 1226 14.38 9.84 -7.27
C ALA A 1226 15.48 10.90 -7.47
N VAL A 1227 15.05 12.15 -7.61
CA VAL A 1227 15.91 13.33 -7.68
C VAL A 1227 15.68 14.14 -6.41
N HIS A 1228 16.75 14.58 -5.76
CA HIS A 1228 16.68 15.47 -4.61
C HIS A 1228 17.63 16.66 -4.80
N VAL A 1229 17.16 17.86 -4.49
CA VAL A 1229 17.97 19.08 -4.57
C VAL A 1229 18.52 19.45 -3.17
N PRO A 1230 19.85 19.44 -2.94
CA PRO A 1230 20.45 20.07 -1.76
C PRO A 1230 20.23 21.59 -1.80
N LEU A 1231 19.85 22.21 -0.69
CA LEU A 1231 19.40 23.60 -0.68
C LEU A 1231 20.48 24.59 -0.22
N SER A 1232 21.15 24.32 0.91
CA SER A 1232 22.20 25.20 1.44
C SER A 1232 23.51 25.08 0.66
N ASP A 1233 24.34 26.12 0.79
CA ASP A 1233 25.67 26.14 0.18
C ASP A 1233 26.59 25.08 0.82
N GLU A 1234 26.45 24.80 2.11
CA GLU A 1234 27.17 23.73 2.79
C GLU A 1234 26.80 22.34 2.25
N ALA A 1235 25.50 22.07 2.06
CA ALA A 1235 25.03 20.81 1.50
C ALA A 1235 25.42 20.66 0.01
N GLN A 1236 25.41 21.75 -0.75
CA GLN A 1236 25.91 21.76 -2.14
C GLN A 1236 27.41 21.47 -2.22
N LYS A 1237 28.23 22.09 -1.37
CA LYS A 1237 29.67 21.81 -1.27
C LYS A 1237 29.94 20.37 -0.83
N GLU A 1238 29.20 19.87 0.14
CA GLU A 1238 29.30 18.48 0.61
C GLU A 1238 28.96 17.49 -0.51
N ALA A 1239 27.85 17.72 -1.23
CA ALA A 1239 27.47 16.90 -2.37
C ALA A 1239 28.56 16.89 -3.47
N ASP A 1240 29.16 18.03 -3.78
CA ASP A 1240 30.22 18.15 -4.78
C ASP A 1240 31.55 17.51 -4.36
N GLN A 1241 31.89 17.59 -3.07
CA GLN A 1241 33.18 17.11 -2.57
C GLN A 1241 33.22 15.60 -2.36
N ILE A 1242 32.20 15.04 -1.69
CA ILE A 1242 32.23 13.64 -1.23
C ILE A 1242 31.23 12.73 -1.96
N MET A 1243 30.13 13.27 -2.52
CA MET A 1243 29.09 12.46 -3.17
C MET A 1243 29.13 12.49 -4.71
N ALA A 1244 29.98 13.31 -5.32
CA ALA A 1244 30.03 13.46 -6.77
C ALA A 1244 30.32 12.12 -7.48
N SER A 1245 29.54 11.80 -8.51
CA SER A 1245 29.64 10.54 -9.25
C SER A 1245 31.03 10.32 -9.86
N GLU A 1246 31.65 11.38 -10.38
CA GLU A 1246 33.01 11.37 -10.96
C GLU A 1246 34.12 10.95 -9.97
N LYS A 1247 33.88 11.09 -8.66
CA LYS A 1247 34.81 10.66 -7.59
C LYS A 1247 34.49 9.26 -7.03
N ASN A 1248 33.37 8.67 -7.45
CA ASN A 1248 32.76 7.50 -6.84
C ASN A 1248 32.44 6.37 -7.85
N ILE A 1249 33.17 6.31 -8.98
CA ILE A 1249 32.97 5.31 -10.05
C ILE A 1249 33.46 3.91 -9.64
N LEU A 1250 34.65 3.82 -9.04
CA LEU A 1250 35.42 2.58 -8.85
C LEU A 1250 35.54 2.11 -7.39
N LYS A 1251 34.74 2.65 -6.47
CA LYS A 1251 34.77 2.29 -5.04
C LYS A 1251 33.45 1.64 -4.59
N PRO A 1252 33.11 0.44 -5.10
CA PRO A 1252 31.93 -0.29 -4.64
C PRO A 1252 31.88 -0.41 -3.11
#